data_AF-A0A179F715-F1
#
_entry.id   AF-A0A179F715-F1
#
_cell.length_a   1.000
_cell.length_b   1.000
_cell.length_c   1.000
_cell.angle_alpha   90.00
_cell.angle_beta   90.00
_cell.angle_gamma   90.00
#
_symmetry.space_group_name_H-M   'P 1'
#
loop_
_entity.id
_entity.type
_entity.pdbx_description
1 polymer ?
#
loop_
_entity_poly.entity_id
_entity_poly.type
_entity_poly.pdbx_seq_one_letter_code
_entity_poly.pdbx_strand_id
1 'polypeptide(L)'
;MRNTGLGVVSRRIRAEKALKHLGTARIEVDTLCFPDSDGPNIENVKRLSSLFRLQRDLDPGELQNRIPAVIDENDLREALSASGLSQDSLLSNGRDYPTLHFRRNFRLNCLRGEDRVEAVKQVFRSSDVRWVVDLFAADISNEAKRDIVEEYASERKLDDGEVYYKIREYQGIFGQEQPHFEQRWLARLATLPDSKTKKDCFDQLTGHPKFSRAFDAFHPIPALYCGLRLSVVSKMISMRCHEELVAYLRHIKNFWYDDIFDGNEAAMKRLDKQSVLALELKAPGACQKDARGLYGRVHGGEILSAFSQAERELIWSKICSATTERLIPSLRGFFNDINYIKLAADCMKRLVSLNSDKTIRMELEAAYSEADQIGGGFLVQVSGQSTKLVRGSGSEHFDVLYRQLWLYALREHPAMPAEVNAKKSGGKTTQVDEDVLFRFAHFARKLGFKTDEIKALLQSNPDRAIARRLLTTARKPEEFDYEDMESCITAVAEVIASAQPIANDKTEECYIVEDHGKPPERSGQPMKNDLARDKEFMYLDVFHGAFPRQNPNLSSLFVQRSMYFALFGKDISLSVDDVNAAPEVPKAAYGGLAFEHRTNPRLIRLSAEQRAVEEGYERQLEDLRGRVAETESRLELLVQKEHERLENVERLQSTLATQESTLDAARSEDRELRERLEGLRQAAAEQVIRLETLQNDVQQRQSQIGELEKRRTDLSGEIRLSLVATNRQNPNFQEEDHEARLLELSEQAIEKQNNVNQLAALNREKQQEMQLLEEERQRLQLLVDKLTAKRKEEEARAATMAAEERERNSVVDKLKEKELQLRQTIDHLDSCLHRLRTKITDATEDEKELQSRIERLTEIERTAMAASGREHDRAEEPAVERPQIKNSTLGTMVRGALNTDEESLTGESNDHATVVGTELVHVPQEPLGPGMVRVQFKLFENGDWAVKDEVTVDPTEPSAVMRLAKKYMRKEYGLFDSNSKALVPETCFQRVTSDGTNTIRLIPKWTGDGKAATEEVEIRKRNKNN
;
A
#
# COMPACT_ATOMS: atom_id res chain seq x y z
N MET A 1 18.07 -26.25 -3.53
CA MET A 1 18.78 -26.11 -4.83
C MET A 1 18.72 -24.72 -5.47
N ARG A 2 17.85 -23.77 -5.06
CA ARG A 2 17.67 -22.48 -5.79
C ARG A 2 18.92 -21.56 -5.90
N ASN A 3 19.93 -21.67 -5.04
CA ASN A 3 21.03 -20.69 -4.96
C ASN A 3 21.99 -20.61 -6.17
N THR A 4 22.01 -21.61 -7.06
CA THR A 4 23.01 -21.66 -8.16
C THR A 4 22.81 -20.57 -9.22
N GLY A 5 21.58 -20.37 -9.69
CA GLY A 5 21.28 -19.36 -10.72
C GLY A 5 21.52 -17.92 -10.25
N LEU A 6 21.07 -17.59 -9.04
CA LEU A 6 21.30 -16.29 -8.39
C LEU A 6 22.79 -15.97 -8.26
N GLY A 7 23.59 -16.98 -7.91
CA GLY A 7 25.05 -16.89 -7.85
C GLY A 7 25.71 -16.71 -9.22
N VAL A 8 25.05 -17.06 -10.33
CA VAL A 8 25.52 -16.74 -11.70
C VAL A 8 25.19 -15.29 -12.07
N VAL A 9 23.93 -14.85 -11.88
CA VAL A 9 23.50 -13.46 -12.16
C VAL A 9 24.35 -12.44 -11.39
N SER A 10 24.53 -12.65 -10.08
CA SER A 10 25.34 -11.77 -9.22
C SER A 10 26.82 -11.71 -9.65
N ARG A 11 27.38 -12.82 -10.17
CA ARG A 11 28.74 -12.85 -10.73
C ARG A 11 28.81 -12.16 -12.10
N ARG A 12 27.81 -12.33 -12.97
CA ARG A 12 27.71 -11.62 -14.26
C ARG A 12 27.70 -10.12 -14.04
N ILE A 13 26.78 -9.62 -13.22
CA ILE A 13 26.65 -8.18 -12.90
C ILE A 13 27.97 -7.63 -12.32
N ARG A 14 28.60 -8.33 -11.37
CA ARG A 14 29.88 -7.89 -10.79
C ARG A 14 31.03 -7.87 -11.81
N ALA A 15 31.11 -8.88 -12.68
CA ALA A 15 32.12 -8.93 -13.74
C ALA A 15 31.90 -7.80 -14.76
N GLU A 16 30.64 -7.52 -15.12
CA GLU A 16 30.28 -6.41 -15.99
C GLU A 16 30.66 -5.05 -15.36
N LYS A 17 30.26 -4.78 -14.10
CA LYS A 17 30.67 -3.55 -13.39
C LYS A 17 32.18 -3.35 -13.41
N ALA A 18 32.95 -4.41 -13.16
CA ALA A 18 34.42 -4.34 -13.14
C ALA A 18 35.02 -4.11 -14.53
N LEU A 19 34.44 -4.69 -15.58
CA LEU A 19 34.85 -4.52 -16.97
C LEU A 19 34.47 -3.15 -17.57
N LYS A 20 33.34 -2.59 -17.11
CA LYS A 20 32.75 -1.33 -17.60
C LYS A 20 33.08 -0.11 -16.76
N HIS A 21 33.83 -0.26 -15.66
CA HIS A 21 34.33 0.84 -14.85
C HIS A 21 35.55 1.49 -15.54
N LEU A 22 35.42 2.76 -15.90
CA LEU A 22 36.41 3.53 -16.64
C LEU A 22 37.38 4.31 -15.72
N GLY A 23 37.05 4.41 -14.42
CA GLY A 23 37.89 5.01 -13.38
C GLY A 23 37.17 6.07 -12.54
N THR A 24 37.89 6.64 -11.57
CA THR A 24 37.36 7.60 -10.60
C THR A 24 38.02 8.97 -10.78
N ALA A 25 37.22 10.04 -10.86
CA ALA A 25 37.70 11.41 -11.10
C ALA A 25 37.04 12.45 -10.19
N ARG A 26 37.68 13.62 -10.03
CA ARG A 26 37.07 14.84 -9.45
C ARG A 26 36.45 15.67 -10.57
N ILE A 27 35.14 15.92 -10.51
CA ILE A 27 34.35 16.60 -11.56
C ILE A 27 33.59 17.77 -10.94
N GLU A 28 33.44 18.87 -11.68
CA GLU A 28 32.73 20.08 -11.26
C GLU A 28 31.23 19.81 -11.04
N VAL A 29 30.70 20.24 -9.90
CA VAL A 29 29.36 19.84 -9.43
C VAL A 29 28.22 20.38 -10.31
N ASP A 30 28.44 21.48 -11.04
CA ASP A 30 27.49 22.00 -12.04
C ASP A 30 27.52 21.26 -13.40
N THR A 31 28.49 20.37 -13.63
CA THR A 31 28.52 19.47 -14.79
C THR A 31 27.62 18.24 -14.59
N LEU A 32 27.24 17.93 -13.35
CA LEU A 32 26.51 16.70 -12.99
C LEU A 32 25.00 16.87 -13.23
N CYS A 33 24.36 15.94 -13.93
CA CYS A 33 22.90 15.90 -14.11
C CYS A 33 22.31 14.55 -13.72
N PHE A 34 21.03 14.55 -13.34
CA PHE A 34 20.32 13.36 -12.83
C PHE A 34 19.03 13.13 -13.64
N PRO A 35 19.13 12.67 -14.91
CA PRO A 35 17.97 12.56 -15.79
C PRO A 35 16.94 11.53 -15.31
N ASP A 36 17.38 10.50 -14.58
CA ASP A 36 16.56 9.39 -14.07
C ASP A 36 16.12 9.60 -12.59
N SER A 37 16.03 10.86 -12.12
CA SER A 37 15.73 11.18 -10.70
C SER A 37 14.35 11.82 -10.50
N ASP A 38 13.65 11.41 -9.44
CA ASP A 38 12.37 11.98 -8.99
C ASP A 38 12.52 13.37 -8.32
N GLY A 39 13.74 13.93 -8.30
CA GLY A 39 14.10 15.19 -7.64
C GLY A 39 14.63 15.01 -6.19
N PRO A 40 15.24 16.06 -5.62
CA PRO A 40 15.99 15.95 -4.37
C PRO A 40 15.08 15.81 -3.14
N ASN A 41 15.41 14.86 -2.27
CA ASN A 41 14.74 14.65 -0.99
C ASN A 41 15.19 15.72 0.02
N ILE A 42 14.32 16.71 0.23
CA ILE A 42 14.56 17.88 1.11
C ILE A 42 15.03 17.50 2.52
N GLU A 43 14.56 16.39 3.11
CA GLU A 43 15.03 15.95 4.44
C GLU A 43 16.44 15.35 4.38
N ASN A 44 16.74 14.55 3.36
CA ASN A 44 18.08 13.98 3.17
C ASN A 44 19.10 15.07 2.80
N VAL A 45 18.72 16.04 1.96
CA VAL A 45 19.51 17.24 1.66
C VAL A 45 19.82 18.02 2.94
N LYS A 46 18.83 18.24 3.83
CA LYS A 46 19.05 18.90 5.13
C LYS A 46 19.96 18.08 6.05
N ARG A 47 19.82 16.76 6.08
CA ARG A 47 20.70 15.84 6.84
C ARG A 47 22.14 15.94 6.33
N LEU A 48 22.36 15.78 5.04
CA LEU A 48 23.67 15.86 4.39
C LEU A 48 24.30 17.24 4.56
N SER A 49 23.53 18.31 4.35
CA SER A 49 23.97 19.69 4.60
C SER A 49 24.38 19.95 6.06
N SER A 50 23.77 19.24 7.01
CA SER A 50 24.14 19.32 8.43
C SER A 50 25.41 18.50 8.72
N LEU A 51 25.50 17.31 8.14
CA LEU A 51 26.68 16.43 8.21
C LEU A 51 27.92 17.14 7.64
N PHE A 52 27.83 17.72 6.44
CA PHE A 52 28.93 18.44 5.77
C PHE A 52 29.37 19.72 6.51
N ARG A 53 28.51 20.30 7.36
CA ARG A 53 28.86 21.46 8.22
C ARG A 53 29.47 21.05 9.56
N LEU A 54 29.23 19.83 10.03
CA LEU A 54 29.68 19.33 11.34
C LEU A 54 30.92 18.44 11.24
N GLN A 55 31.04 17.63 10.19
CA GLN A 55 32.16 16.73 9.95
C GLN A 55 33.30 17.50 9.26
N ARG A 56 34.33 17.88 10.03
CA ARG A 56 35.53 18.57 9.52
C ARG A 56 36.37 17.69 8.58
N ASP A 57 36.33 16.39 8.80
CA ASP A 57 37.11 15.38 8.08
C ASP A 57 36.22 14.63 7.06
N LEU A 58 35.42 15.37 6.29
CA LEU A 58 34.59 14.81 5.23
C LEU A 58 35.47 14.57 3.99
N ASP A 59 35.71 13.30 3.65
CA ASP A 59 36.39 12.91 2.40
C ASP A 59 35.36 12.49 1.32
N PRO A 60 35.18 13.27 0.24
CA PRO A 60 34.35 12.88 -0.91
C PRO A 60 34.80 11.58 -1.59
N GLY A 61 36.04 11.16 -1.38
CA GLY A 61 36.65 9.95 -1.94
C GLY A 61 36.27 8.63 -1.27
N GLU A 62 35.68 8.67 -0.07
CA GLU A 62 35.07 7.48 0.54
C GLU A 62 33.98 6.92 -0.37
N LEU A 63 33.89 5.60 -0.52
CA LEU A 63 32.90 4.95 -1.40
C LEU A 63 31.46 5.43 -1.11
N GLN A 64 31.10 5.59 0.17
CA GLN A 64 29.79 6.10 0.63
C GLN A 64 29.52 7.59 0.32
N ASN A 65 30.48 8.30 -0.28
CA ASN A 65 30.37 9.70 -0.68
C ASN A 65 30.47 9.90 -2.19
N ARG A 66 30.88 8.89 -2.98
CA ARG A 66 31.03 9.03 -4.43
C ARG A 66 29.68 9.19 -5.15
N ILE A 67 29.77 9.51 -6.43
CA ILE A 67 28.65 9.65 -7.36
C ILE A 67 28.89 8.71 -8.55
N PRO A 68 28.06 7.69 -8.81
CA PRO A 68 28.19 6.87 -10.01
C PRO A 68 27.61 7.58 -11.23
N ALA A 69 28.35 7.62 -12.34
CA ALA A 69 27.91 8.25 -13.59
C ALA A 69 28.24 7.40 -14.82
N VAL A 70 27.51 7.61 -15.90
CA VAL A 70 27.73 6.97 -17.20
C VAL A 70 28.18 7.99 -18.25
N ILE A 71 29.14 7.58 -19.08
CA ILE A 71 29.76 8.42 -20.11
C ILE A 71 30.05 7.63 -21.39
N ASP A 72 29.86 8.27 -22.54
CA ASP A 72 30.20 7.71 -23.85
C ASP A 72 31.71 7.81 -24.13
N GLU A 73 32.26 6.83 -24.87
CA GLU A 73 33.71 6.71 -25.07
C GLU A 73 34.31 7.93 -25.81
N ASN A 74 33.54 8.54 -26.71
CA ASN A 74 33.94 9.77 -27.40
C ASN A 74 34.07 10.96 -26.44
N ASP A 75 33.07 11.15 -25.57
CA ASP A 75 33.05 12.23 -24.59
C ASP A 75 34.14 12.05 -23.53
N LEU A 76 34.41 10.82 -23.12
CA LEU A 76 35.54 10.52 -22.23
C LEU A 76 36.89 10.80 -22.89
N ARG A 77 37.09 10.37 -24.15
CA ARG A 77 38.32 10.68 -24.91
C ARG A 77 38.52 12.19 -25.07
N GLU A 78 37.45 12.94 -25.28
CA GLU A 78 37.48 14.40 -25.37
C GLU A 78 37.83 15.06 -24.01
N ALA A 79 37.18 14.64 -22.92
CA ALA A 79 37.44 15.16 -21.58
C ALA A 79 38.86 14.83 -21.09
N LEU A 80 39.37 13.63 -21.38
CA LEU A 80 40.76 13.23 -21.13
C LEU A 80 41.75 14.13 -21.88
N SER A 81 41.49 14.39 -23.18
CA SER A 81 42.31 15.27 -24.00
C SER A 81 42.29 16.72 -23.49
N ALA A 82 41.13 17.25 -23.12
CA ALA A 82 40.99 18.59 -22.54
C ALA A 82 41.67 18.73 -21.16
N SER A 83 41.81 17.62 -20.42
CA SER A 83 42.43 17.57 -19.08
C SER A 83 43.92 17.23 -19.11
N GLY A 84 44.47 16.81 -20.26
CA GLY A 84 45.84 16.31 -20.38
C GLY A 84 46.10 14.97 -19.67
N LEU A 85 45.07 14.10 -19.57
CA LEU A 85 45.11 12.85 -18.81
C LEU A 85 45.13 11.61 -19.71
N SER A 86 45.72 10.51 -19.23
CA SER A 86 45.52 9.17 -19.77
C SER A 86 44.33 8.47 -19.08
N GLN A 87 43.74 7.47 -19.74
CA GLN A 87 42.68 6.66 -19.11
C GLN A 87 43.20 5.89 -17.88
N ASP A 88 44.45 5.40 -17.91
CA ASP A 88 45.09 4.73 -16.76
C ASP A 88 45.19 5.63 -15.52
N SER A 89 45.26 6.95 -15.72
CA SER A 89 45.28 7.93 -14.62
C SER A 89 43.99 7.86 -13.79
N LEU A 90 42.85 7.51 -14.41
CA LEU A 90 41.56 7.37 -13.73
C LEU A 90 41.45 6.06 -12.92
N LEU A 91 42.27 5.05 -13.24
CA LEU A 91 42.30 3.74 -12.58
C LEU A 91 43.27 3.68 -11.38
N SER A 92 43.84 4.81 -10.99
CA SER A 92 44.86 4.91 -9.93
C SER A 92 44.25 4.79 -8.53
N ASN A 93 44.66 3.77 -7.77
CA ASN A 93 44.18 3.47 -6.39
C ASN A 93 44.70 4.43 -5.30
N GLY A 94 44.91 5.72 -5.64
CA GLY A 94 45.34 6.75 -4.69
C GLY A 94 44.18 7.46 -4.00
N ARG A 95 44.47 8.28 -2.98
CA ARG A 95 43.51 9.26 -2.44
C ARG A 95 43.39 10.52 -3.31
N ASP A 96 44.36 10.72 -4.21
CA ASP A 96 44.39 11.85 -5.14
C ASP A 96 43.82 11.50 -6.51
N TYR A 97 42.49 11.52 -6.57
CA TYR A 97 41.75 11.41 -7.82
C TYR A 97 42.08 12.60 -8.74
N PRO A 98 42.35 12.36 -10.03
CA PRO A 98 42.62 13.41 -11.01
C PRO A 98 41.37 14.28 -11.24
N THR A 99 41.55 15.54 -11.63
CA THR A 99 40.42 16.37 -12.10
C THR A 99 40.14 16.09 -13.56
N LEU A 100 38.88 15.79 -13.91
CA LEU A 100 38.43 15.65 -15.29
C LEU A 100 37.58 16.87 -15.68
N HIS A 101 38.03 17.62 -16.68
CA HIS A 101 37.37 18.81 -17.22
C HIS A 101 36.58 18.50 -18.48
N PHE A 102 35.42 19.13 -18.62
CA PHE A 102 34.51 18.98 -19.77
C PHE A 102 34.35 20.30 -20.52
N ARG A 103 33.78 20.26 -21.73
CA ARG A 103 33.34 21.49 -22.42
C ARG A 103 32.30 22.23 -21.58
N ARG A 104 32.28 23.56 -21.67
CA ARG A 104 31.22 24.39 -21.06
C ARG A 104 29.84 23.92 -21.53
N ASN A 105 28.90 23.85 -20.58
CA ASN A 105 27.53 23.35 -20.76
C ASN A 105 27.40 21.85 -21.08
N PHE A 106 28.47 21.05 -20.99
CA PHE A 106 28.35 19.59 -20.96
C PHE A 106 27.55 19.15 -19.72
N ARG A 107 26.84 18.03 -19.83
CA ARG A 107 26.08 17.44 -18.72
C ARG A 107 26.39 15.95 -18.63
N LEU A 108 27.02 15.53 -17.54
CA LEU A 108 27.37 14.15 -17.25
C LEU A 108 26.19 13.44 -16.58
N ASN A 109 25.72 12.36 -17.22
CA ASN A 109 24.57 11.57 -16.74
C ASN A 109 24.94 10.76 -15.49
N CYS A 110 24.61 11.29 -14.32
CA CYS A 110 24.81 10.63 -13.03
C CYS A 110 23.61 9.73 -12.68
N LEU A 111 23.90 8.48 -12.32
CA LEU A 111 22.88 7.47 -12.00
C LEU A 111 22.23 7.72 -10.62
N ARG A 112 22.99 8.29 -9.68
CA ARG A 112 22.55 8.69 -8.32
C ARG A 112 23.42 9.82 -7.81
N GLY A 113 22.90 10.64 -6.89
CA GLY A 113 23.70 11.62 -6.16
C GLY A 113 23.07 13.00 -5.97
N GLU A 114 21.86 13.24 -6.48
CA GLU A 114 21.22 14.56 -6.46
C GLU A 114 21.11 15.18 -5.06
N ASP A 115 20.64 14.42 -4.05
CA ASP A 115 20.60 14.84 -2.64
C ASP A 115 21.96 15.33 -2.11
N ARG A 116 23.05 14.71 -2.59
CA ARG A 116 24.43 15.01 -2.20
C ARG A 116 24.93 16.26 -2.93
N VAL A 117 24.68 16.36 -4.23
CA VAL A 117 24.99 17.55 -5.05
C VAL A 117 24.27 18.79 -4.51
N GLU A 118 22.98 18.69 -4.23
CA GLU A 118 22.18 19.81 -3.74
C GLU A 118 22.59 20.22 -2.32
N ALA A 119 22.88 19.26 -1.44
CA ALA A 119 23.47 19.54 -0.13
C ALA A 119 24.86 20.19 -0.23
N VAL A 120 25.67 19.82 -1.22
CA VAL A 120 26.97 20.46 -1.50
C VAL A 120 26.76 21.91 -1.93
N LYS A 121 25.86 22.21 -2.87
CA LYS A 121 25.53 23.58 -3.29
C LYS A 121 24.99 24.45 -2.14
N GLN A 122 24.23 23.86 -1.21
CA GLN A 122 23.70 24.55 -0.02
C GLN A 122 24.75 24.77 1.10
N VAL A 123 25.93 24.16 1.02
CA VAL A 123 27.01 24.30 2.01
C VAL A 123 28.17 25.13 1.46
N PHE A 124 28.58 24.86 0.22
CA PHE A 124 29.74 25.46 -0.42
C PHE A 124 29.30 26.46 -1.50
N ARG A 125 29.36 27.77 -1.20
CA ARG A 125 28.91 28.85 -2.10
C ARG A 125 29.91 29.23 -3.21
N SER A 126 30.70 28.27 -3.70
CA SER A 126 31.62 28.48 -4.83
C SER A 126 31.14 27.70 -6.05
N SER A 127 31.34 28.24 -7.24
CA SER A 127 31.19 27.50 -8.51
C SER A 127 32.20 26.36 -8.62
N ASP A 128 33.41 26.56 -8.10
CA ASP A 128 34.58 25.72 -8.37
C ASP A 128 34.58 24.41 -7.54
N VAL A 129 33.43 24.04 -6.97
CA VAL A 129 33.30 22.86 -6.12
C VAL A 129 33.31 21.61 -6.98
N ARG A 130 34.23 20.70 -6.68
CA ARG A 130 34.39 19.42 -7.37
C ARG A 130 34.06 18.27 -6.43
N TRP A 131 33.46 17.23 -6.98
CA TRP A 131 33.09 16.02 -6.26
C TRP A 131 33.69 14.78 -6.91
N VAL A 132 33.83 13.69 -6.15
CA VAL A 132 34.40 12.44 -6.65
C VAL A 132 33.31 11.59 -7.31
N VAL A 133 33.57 11.20 -8.56
CA VAL A 133 32.65 10.50 -9.45
C VAL A 133 33.32 9.21 -9.94
N ASP A 134 32.62 8.08 -9.85
CA ASP A 134 33.02 6.81 -10.47
C ASP A 134 32.36 6.71 -11.85
N LEU A 135 33.17 6.58 -12.90
CA LEU A 135 32.73 6.61 -14.30
C LEU A 135 32.54 5.19 -14.84
N PHE A 136 31.42 4.96 -15.51
CA PHE A 136 31.09 3.72 -16.21
C PHE A 136 30.79 4.00 -17.69
N ALA A 137 31.06 3.05 -18.58
CA ALA A 137 30.71 3.18 -19.99
C ALA A 137 29.18 3.24 -20.19
N ALA A 138 28.70 4.10 -21.09
CA ALA A 138 27.27 4.29 -21.36
C ALA A 138 26.52 2.99 -21.75
N ASP A 139 27.21 2.04 -22.39
CA ASP A 139 26.67 0.76 -22.84
C ASP A 139 26.56 -0.32 -21.74
N ILE A 140 26.91 0.01 -20.48
CA ILE A 140 26.67 -0.88 -19.32
C ILE A 140 25.18 -1.21 -19.17
N SER A 141 24.87 -2.49 -18.90
CA SER A 141 23.51 -3.04 -18.94
C SER A 141 22.57 -2.39 -17.92
N ASN A 142 21.27 -2.41 -18.23
CA ASN A 142 20.25 -1.87 -17.33
C ASN A 142 20.17 -2.63 -15.99
N GLU A 143 20.55 -3.91 -15.95
CA GLU A 143 20.74 -4.66 -14.71
C GLU A 143 21.92 -4.10 -13.90
N ALA A 144 23.08 -3.90 -14.52
CA ALA A 144 24.27 -3.39 -13.83
C ALA A 144 24.10 -1.93 -13.39
N LYS A 145 23.44 -1.08 -14.21
CA LYS A 145 23.00 0.28 -13.82
C LYS A 145 22.13 0.24 -12.58
N ARG A 146 21.08 -0.60 -12.56
CA ARG A 146 20.20 -0.80 -11.41
C ARG A 146 20.96 -1.29 -10.18
N ASP A 147 21.85 -2.26 -10.33
CA ASP A 147 22.61 -2.81 -9.20
C ASP A 147 23.64 -1.80 -8.65
N ILE A 148 24.17 -0.88 -9.46
CA ILE A 148 24.95 0.29 -9.02
C ILE A 148 24.05 1.28 -8.25
N VAL A 149 22.95 1.72 -8.87
CA VAL A 149 21.95 2.65 -8.29
C VAL A 149 21.52 2.20 -6.89
N GLU A 150 21.26 0.91 -6.72
CA GLU A 150 20.84 0.34 -5.46
C GLU A 150 21.97 0.11 -4.46
N GLU A 151 23.21 -0.11 -4.87
CA GLU A 151 24.36 -0.34 -3.96
C GLU A 151 24.56 0.88 -3.05
N TYR A 152 24.64 2.06 -3.66
CA TYR A 152 24.76 3.35 -3.00
C TYR A 152 23.45 3.84 -2.35
N ALA A 153 22.30 3.20 -2.63
CA ALA A 153 21.04 3.50 -1.92
C ALA A 153 21.06 3.12 -0.42
N SER A 154 22.07 2.36 0.03
CA SER A 154 22.27 1.99 1.44
C SER A 154 22.62 3.18 2.37
N GLU A 155 22.99 4.33 1.80
CA GLU A 155 23.41 5.55 2.51
C GLU A 155 22.25 6.38 3.12
N ARG A 156 21.00 6.03 2.76
CA ARG A 156 19.77 6.65 3.24
C ARG A 156 19.01 5.67 4.14
N LYS A 157 18.30 6.20 5.14
CA LYS A 157 17.33 5.42 5.91
C LYS A 157 16.27 4.86 4.96
N LEU A 158 16.29 3.55 4.75
CA LEU A 158 15.33 2.83 3.92
C LEU A 158 13.89 3.17 4.34
N ASP A 159 13.11 3.57 3.36
CA ASP A 159 11.71 3.95 3.49
C ASP A 159 10.84 2.70 3.35
N ASP A 160 9.92 2.46 4.30
CA ASP A 160 9.12 1.23 4.33
C ASP A 160 8.27 1.07 3.06
N GLY A 161 7.84 2.18 2.45
CA GLY A 161 7.12 2.22 1.17
C GLY A 161 7.99 1.83 -0.02
N GLU A 162 9.18 2.44 -0.11
CA GLU A 162 10.20 2.14 -1.14
C GLU A 162 10.62 0.67 -1.10
N VAL A 163 10.83 0.13 0.11
CA VAL A 163 11.14 -1.30 0.34
C VAL A 163 10.00 -2.21 -0.12
N TYR A 164 8.75 -1.90 0.25
CA TYR A 164 7.60 -2.70 -0.16
C TYR A 164 7.46 -2.69 -1.68
N TYR A 165 7.44 -1.51 -2.31
CA TYR A 165 7.30 -1.37 -3.76
C TYR A 165 8.38 -2.15 -4.52
N LYS A 166 9.65 -2.01 -4.13
CA LYS A 166 10.77 -2.68 -4.82
C LYS A 166 10.73 -4.20 -4.66
N ILE A 167 10.32 -4.74 -3.51
CA ILE A 167 10.17 -6.19 -3.36
C ILE A 167 9.00 -6.70 -4.22
N ARG A 168 7.84 -6.03 -4.25
CA ARG A 168 6.70 -6.44 -5.09
C ARG A 168 6.99 -6.30 -6.60
N GLU A 169 7.74 -5.27 -7.00
CA GLU A 169 8.28 -5.13 -8.37
C GLU A 169 9.15 -6.34 -8.75
N TYR A 170 10.13 -6.71 -7.92
CA TYR A 170 11.04 -7.82 -8.21
C TYR A 170 10.45 -9.22 -7.98
N GLN A 171 9.30 -9.32 -7.32
CA GLN A 171 8.45 -10.52 -7.28
C GLN A 171 7.58 -10.70 -8.52
N GLY A 172 7.67 -9.81 -9.52
CA GLY A 172 6.85 -9.88 -10.74
C GLY A 172 5.40 -9.45 -10.54
N ILE A 173 5.05 -8.83 -9.41
CA ILE A 173 3.68 -8.38 -9.11
C ILE A 173 3.38 -7.02 -9.76
N PHE A 174 4.39 -6.15 -9.84
CA PHE A 174 4.30 -4.82 -10.46
C PHE A 174 5.13 -4.71 -11.76
N GLY A 175 5.64 -5.82 -12.28
CA GLY A 175 6.61 -5.83 -13.38
C GLY A 175 7.14 -7.22 -13.70
N GLN A 176 8.38 -7.31 -14.17
CA GLN A 176 9.04 -8.60 -14.46
C GLN A 176 9.70 -9.18 -13.21
N GLU A 177 9.61 -10.50 -13.02
CA GLU A 177 10.29 -11.21 -11.93
C GLU A 177 11.82 -11.01 -12.03
N GLN A 178 12.44 -10.64 -10.90
CA GLN A 178 13.87 -10.28 -10.80
C GLN A 178 14.48 -10.83 -9.51
N PRO A 179 14.64 -12.17 -9.37
CA PRO A 179 14.93 -12.81 -8.07
C PRO A 179 16.24 -12.38 -7.41
N HIS A 180 17.23 -11.91 -8.18
CA HIS A 180 18.49 -11.37 -7.65
C HIS A 180 18.24 -10.09 -6.85
N PHE A 181 17.46 -9.16 -7.39
CA PHE A 181 17.11 -7.91 -6.75
C PHE A 181 16.11 -8.12 -5.61
N GLU A 182 15.12 -9.01 -5.77
CA GLU A 182 14.22 -9.42 -4.67
C GLU A 182 15.02 -9.86 -3.43
N GLN A 183 15.96 -10.81 -3.59
CA GLN A 183 16.78 -11.30 -2.49
C GLN A 183 17.69 -10.21 -1.90
N ARG A 184 18.17 -9.27 -2.73
CA ARG A 184 18.97 -8.12 -2.26
C ARG A 184 18.14 -7.20 -1.35
N TRP A 185 16.88 -6.93 -1.68
CA TRP A 185 15.99 -6.10 -0.85
C TRP A 185 15.46 -6.83 0.39
N LEU A 186 15.10 -8.11 0.27
CA LEU A 186 14.75 -8.95 1.43
C LEU A 186 15.91 -9.07 2.43
N ALA A 187 17.16 -9.18 1.95
CA ALA A 187 18.35 -9.18 2.79
C ALA A 187 18.57 -7.83 3.49
N ARG A 188 18.38 -6.69 2.80
CA ARG A 188 18.44 -5.35 3.41
C ARG A 188 17.39 -5.18 4.52
N LEU A 189 16.16 -5.62 4.27
CA LEU A 189 15.09 -5.58 5.26
C LEU A 189 15.42 -6.46 6.49
N ALA A 190 16.14 -7.57 6.29
CA ALA A 190 16.59 -8.48 7.32
C ALA A 190 17.83 -8.00 8.13
N THR A 191 18.56 -6.96 7.71
CA THR A 191 19.79 -6.48 8.40
C THR A 191 19.65 -5.13 9.11
N LEU A 192 18.52 -4.44 8.98
CA LEU A 192 18.22 -3.21 9.74
C LEU A 192 18.20 -3.44 11.27
N PRO A 193 18.44 -2.41 12.11
CA PRO A 193 18.43 -2.57 13.58
C PRO A 193 17.12 -3.12 14.19
N ASP A 194 15.98 -2.87 13.54
CA ASP A 194 14.65 -3.39 13.92
C ASP A 194 14.23 -4.63 13.09
N SER A 195 15.13 -5.21 12.28
CA SER A 195 14.79 -6.13 11.19
C SER A 195 13.99 -7.36 11.59
N LYS A 196 14.28 -7.91 12.77
CA LYS A 196 13.60 -9.07 13.39
C LYS A 196 12.15 -8.78 13.80
N THR A 197 11.64 -7.59 13.48
CA THR A 197 10.21 -7.29 13.41
C THR A 197 9.79 -6.83 12.01
N LYS A 198 10.62 -6.05 11.29
CA LYS A 198 10.26 -5.51 9.98
C LYS A 198 10.15 -6.56 8.87
N LYS A 199 11.06 -7.54 8.79
CA LYS A 199 10.93 -8.65 7.83
C LYS A 199 9.70 -9.49 8.17
N ASP A 200 9.57 -9.92 9.41
CA ASP A 200 8.43 -10.68 9.91
C ASP A 200 7.09 -9.96 9.65
N CYS A 201 7.06 -8.62 9.73
CA CYS A 201 5.88 -7.80 9.39
C CYS A 201 5.62 -7.70 7.87
N PHE A 202 6.66 -7.66 7.02
CA PHE A 202 6.50 -7.74 5.57
C PHE A 202 5.99 -9.12 5.12
N ASP A 203 6.55 -10.18 5.70
CA ASP A 203 6.12 -11.56 5.45
C ASP A 203 4.68 -11.78 5.96
N GLN A 204 4.30 -11.20 7.11
CA GLN A 204 2.90 -11.15 7.57
C GLN A 204 1.99 -10.35 6.65
N LEU A 205 2.45 -9.21 6.09
CA LEU A 205 1.64 -8.38 5.20
C LEU A 205 1.35 -9.10 3.88
N THR A 206 2.41 -9.65 3.26
CA THR A 206 2.32 -10.34 1.97
C THR A 206 1.59 -11.68 2.07
N GLY A 207 1.74 -12.40 3.19
CA GLY A 207 1.02 -13.63 3.48
C GLY A 207 -0.46 -13.47 3.86
N HIS A 208 -0.96 -12.24 4.10
CA HIS A 208 -2.37 -12.00 4.45
C HIS A 208 -3.17 -11.55 3.21
N PRO A 209 -4.00 -12.41 2.61
CA PRO A 209 -4.51 -12.21 1.25
C PRO A 209 -5.44 -11.00 1.08
N LYS A 210 -6.19 -10.59 2.12
CA LYS A 210 -7.02 -9.39 2.06
C LYS A 210 -6.17 -8.11 2.11
N PHE A 211 -5.08 -8.11 2.88
CA PHE A 211 -4.22 -6.93 3.03
C PHE A 211 -3.17 -6.81 1.92
N SER A 212 -2.52 -7.89 1.48
CA SER A 212 -1.56 -7.84 0.38
C SER A 212 -2.20 -7.25 -0.88
N ARG A 213 -3.34 -7.81 -1.31
CA ARG A 213 -4.13 -7.29 -2.45
C ARG A 213 -4.56 -5.82 -2.27
N ALA A 214 -4.87 -5.39 -1.05
CA ALA A 214 -5.26 -4.00 -0.77
C ALA A 214 -4.08 -3.01 -0.84
N PHE A 215 -2.87 -3.42 -0.42
CA PHE A 215 -1.66 -2.60 -0.57
C PHE A 215 -1.07 -2.67 -1.98
N ASP A 216 -1.16 -3.81 -2.66
CA ASP A 216 -0.75 -3.96 -4.07
C ASP A 216 -1.61 -3.08 -5.00
N ALA A 217 -2.89 -2.84 -4.66
CA ALA A 217 -3.80 -1.98 -5.42
C ALA A 217 -3.40 -0.48 -5.48
N PHE A 218 -2.39 -0.05 -4.71
CA PHE A 218 -1.78 1.29 -4.85
C PHE A 218 -0.71 1.37 -5.96
N HIS A 219 -0.36 0.28 -6.65
CA HIS A 219 0.66 0.27 -7.70
C HIS A 219 0.52 1.39 -8.76
N PRO A 220 -0.68 1.74 -9.26
CA PRO A 220 -0.84 2.85 -10.21
C PRO A 220 -0.45 4.24 -9.67
N ILE A 221 -0.31 4.39 -8.35
CA ILE A 221 -0.06 5.66 -7.66
C ILE A 221 1.14 5.54 -6.69
N PRO A 222 2.39 5.33 -7.19
CA PRO A 222 3.54 4.96 -6.36
C PRO A 222 3.84 5.91 -5.19
N ALA A 223 3.51 7.20 -5.32
CA ALA A 223 3.70 8.18 -4.25
C ALA A 223 2.91 7.86 -2.97
N LEU A 224 1.78 7.14 -3.04
CA LEU A 224 0.97 6.82 -1.85
C LEU A 224 1.68 5.90 -0.85
N TYR A 225 2.65 5.09 -1.31
CA TYR A 225 3.48 4.26 -0.43
C TYR A 225 4.32 5.08 0.57
N CYS A 226 4.46 6.40 0.37
CA CYS A 226 5.27 7.28 1.22
C CYS A 226 4.90 7.29 2.72
N GLY A 227 3.68 6.87 3.07
CA GLY A 227 3.20 6.78 4.45
C GLY A 227 3.18 5.36 5.04
N LEU A 228 3.65 4.34 4.31
CA LEU A 228 3.67 2.94 4.76
C LEU A 228 4.55 2.76 6.00
N ARG A 229 4.09 1.94 6.96
CA ARG A 229 4.84 1.60 8.18
C ARG A 229 4.74 0.10 8.46
N LEU A 230 5.74 -0.66 8.04
CA LEU A 230 5.80 -2.12 8.22
C LEU A 230 5.75 -2.50 9.70
N SER A 231 6.40 -1.70 10.57
CA SER A 231 6.39 -1.91 12.04
C SER A 231 5.00 -1.84 12.70
N VAL A 232 3.95 -1.42 11.98
CA VAL A 232 2.57 -1.35 12.48
C VAL A 232 1.70 -2.51 11.95
N VAL A 233 2.15 -3.27 10.94
CA VAL A 233 1.36 -4.35 10.32
C VAL A 233 0.91 -5.41 11.32
N SER A 234 1.80 -5.90 12.19
CA SER A 234 1.42 -6.94 13.16
C SER A 234 0.35 -6.46 14.17
N LYS A 235 0.34 -5.15 14.49
CA LYS A 235 -0.75 -4.50 15.24
C LYS A 235 -2.05 -4.46 14.42
N MET A 236 -1.97 -4.03 13.17
CA MET A 236 -3.10 -3.96 12.23
C MET A 236 -3.81 -5.32 12.08
N ILE A 237 -3.06 -6.40 11.87
CA ILE A 237 -3.62 -7.76 11.71
C ILE A 237 -4.21 -8.26 13.04
N SER A 238 -3.55 -8.03 14.17
CA SER A 238 -4.06 -8.44 15.50
C SER A 238 -5.24 -7.61 16.03
N MET A 239 -5.67 -6.56 15.33
CA MET A 239 -6.90 -5.82 15.66
C MET A 239 -8.18 -6.59 15.33
N ARG A 240 -8.15 -7.55 14.39
CA ARG A 240 -9.29 -8.40 13.97
C ARG A 240 -10.52 -7.66 13.39
N CYS A 241 -10.36 -6.41 12.97
CA CYS A 241 -11.31 -5.66 12.14
C CYS A 241 -10.75 -5.55 10.71
N HIS A 242 -10.62 -6.68 10.02
CA HIS A 242 -9.89 -6.72 8.74
C HIS A 242 -10.71 -6.09 7.61
N GLU A 243 -12.02 -6.25 7.66
CA GLU A 243 -12.98 -5.74 6.68
C GLU A 243 -12.97 -4.21 6.65
N GLU A 244 -13.03 -3.57 7.83
CA GLU A 244 -13.05 -2.11 8.01
C GLU A 244 -11.69 -1.48 7.65
N LEU A 245 -10.59 -2.15 7.98
CA LEU A 245 -9.24 -1.68 7.63
C LEU A 245 -8.98 -1.81 6.11
N VAL A 246 -9.50 -2.85 5.45
CA VAL A 246 -9.45 -2.98 3.98
C VAL A 246 -10.38 -1.97 3.30
N ALA A 247 -11.53 -1.65 3.91
CA ALA A 247 -12.39 -0.56 3.44
C ALA A 247 -11.68 0.79 3.49
N TYR A 248 -10.92 1.09 4.56
CA TYR A 248 -10.09 2.30 4.62
C TYR A 248 -8.97 2.28 3.55
N LEU A 249 -8.25 1.17 3.36
CA LEU A 249 -7.27 1.08 2.27
C LEU A 249 -7.90 1.32 0.89
N ARG A 250 -9.11 0.80 0.66
CA ARG A 250 -9.91 1.09 -0.55
C ARG A 250 -10.32 2.56 -0.63
N HIS A 251 -10.75 3.19 0.46
CA HIS A 251 -11.10 4.61 0.50
C HIS A 251 -9.91 5.50 0.12
N ILE A 252 -8.70 5.19 0.59
CA ILE A 252 -7.47 5.89 0.17
C ILE A 252 -7.26 5.70 -1.33
N LYS A 253 -7.40 4.47 -1.84
CA LYS A 253 -7.18 4.17 -3.26
C LYS A 253 -8.18 4.92 -4.14
N ASN A 254 -9.47 4.84 -3.83
CA ASN A 254 -10.55 5.42 -4.62
C ASN A 254 -10.53 6.96 -4.59
N PHE A 255 -10.15 7.61 -3.48
CA PHE A 255 -9.99 9.06 -3.47
C PHE A 255 -8.99 9.52 -4.53
N TRP A 256 -7.78 8.95 -4.55
CA TRP A 256 -6.77 9.37 -5.51
C TRP A 256 -7.05 8.83 -6.93
N TYR A 257 -7.51 7.58 -7.05
CA TYR A 257 -7.74 6.92 -8.34
C TYR A 257 -8.98 7.47 -9.07
N ASP A 258 -10.11 7.55 -8.36
CA ASP A 258 -11.41 7.93 -8.92
C ASP A 258 -11.66 9.45 -8.76
N ASP A 259 -11.77 9.98 -7.52
CA ASP A 259 -12.21 11.38 -7.29
C ASP A 259 -11.28 12.43 -7.93
N ILE A 260 -9.96 12.17 -7.96
CA ILE A 260 -8.95 13.15 -8.38
C ILE A 260 -8.48 12.92 -9.82
N PHE A 261 -8.20 11.68 -10.22
CA PHE A 261 -7.57 11.37 -11.52
C PHE A 261 -8.47 10.67 -12.54
N ASP A 262 -9.75 10.40 -12.26
CA ASP A 262 -10.72 9.76 -13.18
C ASP A 262 -10.21 8.44 -13.81
N GLY A 263 -9.42 7.65 -13.07
CA GLY A 263 -8.79 6.43 -13.59
C GLY A 263 -7.58 6.64 -14.51
N ASN A 264 -7.13 7.87 -14.73
CA ASN A 264 -5.96 8.18 -15.58
C ASN A 264 -4.63 7.80 -14.90
N GLU A 265 -4.19 6.55 -15.04
CA GLU A 265 -2.93 6.07 -14.46
C GLU A 265 -1.68 6.84 -14.94
N ALA A 266 -1.69 7.42 -16.14
CA ALA A 266 -0.57 8.21 -16.65
C ALA A 266 -0.43 9.55 -15.90
N ALA A 267 -1.55 10.11 -15.43
CA ALA A 267 -1.56 11.23 -14.49
C ALA A 267 -1.13 10.76 -13.09
N MET A 268 -1.64 9.63 -12.58
CA MET A 268 -1.27 9.11 -11.26
C MET A 268 0.24 8.82 -11.12
N LYS A 269 0.88 8.30 -12.18
CA LYS A 269 2.33 8.04 -12.22
C LYS A 269 3.18 9.33 -12.25
N ARG A 270 2.57 10.51 -12.47
CA ARG A 270 3.20 11.84 -12.34
C ARG A 270 3.00 12.48 -10.96
N LEU A 271 2.19 11.89 -10.08
CA LEU A 271 2.04 12.37 -8.70
C LEU A 271 3.31 12.05 -7.90
N ASP A 272 3.96 13.08 -7.36
CA ASP A 272 5.18 12.94 -6.58
C ASP A 272 4.92 12.81 -5.05
N LYS A 273 5.94 12.32 -4.33
CA LYS A 273 5.88 12.12 -2.87
C LYS A 273 5.72 13.42 -2.07
N GLN A 274 6.31 14.55 -2.49
CA GLN A 274 6.21 15.82 -1.75
C GLN A 274 4.80 16.39 -1.84
N SER A 275 4.13 16.24 -2.99
CA SER A 275 2.73 16.63 -3.18
C SER A 275 1.80 15.86 -2.26
N VAL A 276 1.95 14.53 -2.15
CA VAL A 276 1.17 13.73 -1.19
C VAL A 276 1.43 14.18 0.25
N LEU A 277 2.70 14.36 0.64
CA LEU A 277 3.08 14.79 1.99
C LEU A 277 2.56 16.19 2.37
N ALA A 278 2.36 17.08 1.39
CA ALA A 278 1.85 18.43 1.56
C ALA A 278 0.30 18.51 1.59
N LEU A 279 -0.37 17.61 0.88
CA LEU A 279 -1.84 17.56 0.74
C LEU A 279 -2.52 16.67 1.79
N GLU A 280 -1.89 15.57 2.22
CA GLU A 280 -2.51 14.60 3.12
C GLU A 280 -2.96 15.23 4.47
N LEU A 281 -4.10 14.75 4.98
CA LEU A 281 -4.73 15.23 6.23
C LEU A 281 -5.20 16.70 6.19
N LYS A 282 -5.37 17.27 4.99
CA LYS A 282 -6.00 18.57 4.74
C LYS A 282 -7.43 18.40 4.21
N ALA A 283 -8.24 19.44 4.27
CA ALA A 283 -9.54 19.47 3.60
C ALA A 283 -9.85 20.88 3.07
N PRO A 284 -9.25 21.32 1.96
CA PRO A 284 -9.46 22.68 1.44
C PRO A 284 -10.91 22.97 1.01
N GLY A 285 -11.72 21.96 0.71
CA GLY A 285 -13.16 22.13 0.47
C GLY A 285 -13.93 22.60 1.71
N ALA A 286 -13.65 21.99 2.86
CA ALA A 286 -14.27 22.34 4.14
C ALA A 286 -13.59 23.53 4.85
N CYS A 287 -12.26 23.63 4.75
CA CYS A 287 -11.40 24.49 5.58
C CYS A 287 -10.75 25.62 4.77
N GLN A 288 -11.27 26.84 4.92
CA GLN A 288 -10.76 28.02 4.20
C GLN A 288 -9.29 28.36 4.55
N LYS A 289 -8.78 27.95 5.72
CA LYS A 289 -7.39 28.12 6.14
C LYS A 289 -6.44 27.15 5.42
N ASP A 290 -6.85 25.89 5.26
CA ASP A 290 -6.08 24.91 4.50
C ASP A 290 -6.11 25.24 2.99
N ALA A 291 -7.25 25.71 2.46
CA ALA A 291 -7.34 26.21 1.08
C ALA A 291 -6.35 27.36 0.80
N ARG A 292 -6.37 28.40 1.63
CA ARG A 292 -5.47 29.57 1.50
C ARG A 292 -3.99 29.20 1.67
N GLY A 293 -3.66 28.23 2.54
CA GLY A 293 -2.29 27.77 2.77
C GLY A 293 -1.72 26.86 1.66
N LEU A 294 -2.56 26.32 0.78
CA LEU A 294 -2.17 25.39 -0.28
C LEU A 294 -2.26 26.01 -1.69
N TYR A 295 -3.32 26.79 -1.99
CA TYR A 295 -3.64 27.20 -3.36
C TYR A 295 -2.47 27.92 -4.06
N GLY A 296 -1.82 28.88 -3.41
CA GLY A 296 -0.67 29.59 -4.00
C GLY A 296 0.52 28.68 -4.34
N ARG A 297 0.70 27.61 -3.56
CA ARG A 297 1.77 26.62 -3.73
C ARG A 297 1.45 25.62 -4.86
N VAL A 298 0.17 25.26 -5.00
CA VAL A 298 -0.33 24.46 -6.14
C VAL A 298 -0.28 25.27 -7.45
N HIS A 299 -0.81 26.49 -7.44
CA HIS A 299 -0.76 27.39 -8.61
C HIS A 299 0.70 27.69 -9.01
N GLY A 300 1.58 27.97 -8.04
CA GLY A 300 3.01 28.19 -8.26
C GLY A 300 3.82 26.95 -8.69
N GLY A 301 3.28 25.74 -8.55
CA GLY A 301 3.95 24.50 -8.94
C GLY A 301 4.95 23.93 -7.91
N GLU A 302 4.92 24.41 -6.66
CA GLU A 302 5.60 23.71 -5.53
C GLU A 302 4.93 22.38 -5.19
N ILE A 303 3.63 22.28 -5.48
CA ILE A 303 2.79 21.10 -5.28
C ILE A 303 2.21 20.77 -6.67
N LEU A 304 2.18 19.49 -7.02
CA LEU A 304 1.87 18.96 -8.34
C LEU A 304 2.84 19.47 -9.43
N SER A 305 4.13 19.55 -9.12
CA SER A 305 5.18 20.14 -9.97
C SER A 305 5.26 19.53 -11.38
N ALA A 306 5.02 18.22 -11.52
CA ALA A 306 5.00 17.49 -12.79
C ALA A 306 3.75 17.75 -13.67
N PHE A 307 2.84 18.62 -13.22
CA PHE A 307 1.61 18.99 -13.92
C PHE A 307 1.67 20.44 -14.40
N SER A 308 1.16 20.70 -15.60
CA SER A 308 0.98 22.05 -16.15
C SER A 308 -0.03 22.86 -15.33
N GLN A 309 0.00 24.19 -15.41
CA GLN A 309 -0.87 25.05 -14.60
C GLN A 309 -2.36 24.70 -14.75
N ALA A 310 -2.84 24.46 -15.97
CA ALA A 310 -4.23 24.07 -16.22
C ALA A 310 -4.60 22.70 -15.61
N GLU A 311 -3.69 21.72 -15.65
CA GLU A 311 -3.88 20.45 -14.94
C GLU A 311 -3.92 20.65 -13.42
N ARG A 312 -3.03 21.49 -12.88
CA ARG A 312 -2.99 21.82 -11.43
C ARG A 312 -4.28 22.51 -10.96
N GLU A 313 -4.85 23.40 -11.76
CA GLU A 313 -6.11 24.08 -11.48
C GLU A 313 -7.32 23.10 -11.50
N LEU A 314 -7.37 22.19 -12.49
CA LEU A 314 -8.39 21.14 -12.55
C LEU A 314 -8.29 20.18 -11.35
N ILE A 315 -7.08 19.68 -11.05
CA ILE A 315 -6.83 18.80 -9.90
C ILE A 315 -7.18 19.52 -8.58
N TRP A 316 -6.83 20.81 -8.44
CA TRP A 316 -7.18 21.60 -7.27
C TRP A 316 -8.69 21.74 -7.06
N SER A 317 -9.45 21.97 -8.15
CA SER A 317 -10.91 22.04 -8.11
C SER A 317 -11.52 20.73 -7.60
N LYS A 318 -11.07 19.58 -8.11
CA LYS A 318 -11.49 18.26 -7.64
C LYS A 318 -11.12 18.01 -6.18
N ILE A 319 -9.89 18.33 -5.78
CA ILE A 319 -9.44 18.24 -4.38
C ILE A 319 -10.35 19.07 -3.48
N CYS A 320 -10.77 20.27 -3.88
CA CYS A 320 -11.73 21.07 -3.11
C CYS A 320 -13.11 20.39 -3.04
N SER A 321 -13.64 19.90 -4.16
CA SER A 321 -14.95 19.22 -4.19
C SER A 321 -14.96 17.97 -3.28
N ALA A 322 -13.99 17.07 -3.46
CA ALA A 322 -13.87 15.80 -2.75
C ALA A 322 -13.52 15.94 -1.25
N THR A 323 -13.17 17.15 -0.78
CA THR A 323 -12.80 17.42 0.63
C THR A 323 -13.77 18.36 1.35
N THR A 324 -15.01 18.42 0.88
CA THR A 324 -16.12 19.12 1.56
C THR A 324 -16.59 18.39 2.81
N GLU A 325 -16.52 17.05 2.84
CA GLU A 325 -16.99 16.20 3.95
C GLU A 325 -15.89 15.30 4.57
N ARG A 326 -14.70 15.25 3.95
CA ARG A 326 -13.59 14.36 4.34
C ARG A 326 -12.22 15.03 4.20
N LEU A 327 -11.24 14.52 4.96
CA LEU A 327 -9.82 14.83 4.77
C LEU A 327 -9.26 14.13 3.52
N ILE A 328 -8.19 14.67 2.94
CA ILE A 328 -7.37 14.00 1.92
C ILE A 328 -6.72 12.76 2.58
N PRO A 329 -7.09 11.54 2.18
CA PRO A 329 -6.70 10.31 2.86
C PRO A 329 -5.32 9.83 2.38
N SER A 330 -4.60 9.14 3.27
CA SER A 330 -3.27 8.60 2.99
C SER A 330 -2.90 7.45 3.92
N LEU A 331 -1.83 6.72 3.57
CA LEU A 331 -1.24 5.72 4.47
C LEU A 331 -0.72 6.34 5.78
N ARG A 332 -0.24 7.60 5.78
CA ARG A 332 0.19 8.27 7.01
C ARG A 332 -0.97 8.45 7.97
N GLY A 333 -2.14 8.86 7.47
CA GLY A 333 -3.39 8.92 8.24
C GLY A 333 -3.79 7.55 8.78
N PHE A 334 -3.99 6.58 7.90
CA PHE A 334 -4.38 5.20 8.24
C PHE A 334 -3.53 4.58 9.36
N PHE A 335 -2.18 4.65 9.26
CA PHE A 335 -1.29 4.09 10.28
C PHE A 335 -1.20 4.93 11.58
N ASN A 336 -1.71 6.17 11.59
CA ASN A 336 -1.95 6.94 12.82
C ASN A 336 -3.29 6.52 13.44
N ASP A 337 -4.36 6.51 12.65
CA ASP A 337 -5.74 6.18 13.04
C ASP A 337 -5.85 4.76 13.61
N ILE A 338 -5.06 3.80 13.11
CA ILE A 338 -4.90 2.45 13.68
C ILE A 338 -4.70 2.45 15.20
N ASN A 339 -4.06 3.47 15.78
CA ASN A 339 -3.86 3.56 17.22
C ASN A 339 -5.15 3.92 18.00
N TYR A 340 -6.08 4.64 17.38
CA TYR A 340 -7.41 4.94 17.93
C TYR A 340 -8.40 3.81 17.60
N ILE A 341 -8.45 3.35 16.34
CA ILE A 341 -9.28 2.22 15.89
C ILE A 341 -8.99 0.97 16.74
N LYS A 342 -7.73 0.74 17.14
CA LYS A 342 -7.39 -0.37 18.04
C LYS A 342 -8.12 -0.29 19.38
N LEU A 343 -8.32 0.89 19.95
CA LEU A 343 -8.97 1.06 21.25
C LEU A 343 -10.44 0.63 21.15
N ALA A 344 -11.16 1.12 20.14
CA ALA A 344 -12.52 0.68 19.86
C ALA A 344 -12.59 -0.82 19.51
N ALA A 345 -11.66 -1.34 18.69
CA ALA A 345 -11.59 -2.77 18.35
C ALA A 345 -11.35 -3.65 19.58
N ASP A 346 -10.55 -3.20 20.56
CA ASP A 346 -10.35 -3.91 21.82
C ASP A 346 -11.59 -3.87 22.72
N CYS A 347 -12.41 -2.80 22.66
CA CYS A 347 -13.73 -2.79 23.30
C CYS A 347 -14.69 -3.77 22.61
N MET A 348 -14.76 -3.77 21.26
CA MET A 348 -15.60 -4.69 20.48
C MET A 348 -15.29 -6.17 20.78
N LYS A 349 -14.02 -6.52 21.01
CA LYS A 349 -13.59 -7.87 21.43
C LYS A 349 -14.13 -8.31 22.80
N ARG A 350 -14.68 -7.41 23.62
CA ARG A 350 -15.38 -7.78 24.86
C ARG A 350 -16.74 -8.41 24.60
N LEU A 351 -17.28 -8.28 23.38
CA LEU A 351 -18.59 -8.80 22.99
C LEU A 351 -18.51 -10.15 22.24
N VAL A 352 -17.31 -10.64 21.90
CA VAL A 352 -17.10 -11.84 21.04
C VAL A 352 -15.88 -12.64 21.45
N SER A 353 -16.01 -13.97 21.53
CA SER A 353 -14.86 -14.88 21.49
C SER A 353 -14.27 -14.94 20.08
N LEU A 354 -12.95 -14.72 19.96
CA LEU A 354 -12.25 -14.79 18.67
C LEU A 354 -11.21 -15.91 18.68
N ASN A 355 -11.34 -16.83 17.72
CA ASN A 355 -10.36 -17.86 17.42
C ASN A 355 -9.21 -17.31 16.54
N SER A 356 -8.42 -18.21 15.94
CA SER A 356 -7.25 -17.88 15.10
C SER A 356 -7.57 -17.16 13.80
N ASP A 357 -8.80 -17.28 13.29
CA ASP A 357 -9.14 -17.14 11.87
C ASP A 357 -10.29 -16.16 11.62
N LYS A 358 -11.25 -16.04 12.54
CA LYS A 358 -12.37 -15.10 12.43
C LYS A 358 -11.99 -13.62 12.67
N THR A 359 -12.90 -12.74 12.30
CA THR A 359 -12.85 -11.29 12.56
C THR A 359 -14.04 -10.83 13.41
N ILE A 360 -13.96 -9.62 13.97
CA ILE A 360 -15.01 -9.00 14.80
C ILE A 360 -16.33 -8.88 14.03
N ARG A 361 -16.27 -8.56 12.72
CA ARG A 361 -17.46 -8.47 11.88
C ARG A 361 -18.12 -9.84 11.74
N MET A 362 -17.36 -10.85 11.31
CA MET A 362 -17.87 -12.21 11.09
C MET A 362 -18.57 -12.81 12.32
N GLU A 363 -18.04 -12.58 13.53
CA GLU A 363 -18.61 -13.17 14.74
C GLU A 363 -19.83 -12.40 15.29
N LEU A 364 -19.92 -11.07 15.05
CA LEU A 364 -21.14 -10.31 15.35
C LEU A 364 -22.23 -10.54 14.29
N GLU A 365 -21.85 -10.78 13.03
CA GLU A 365 -22.75 -11.14 11.92
C GLU A 365 -23.36 -12.52 12.14
N ALA A 366 -22.57 -13.51 12.54
CA ALA A 366 -23.06 -14.84 12.95
C ALA A 366 -23.86 -14.84 14.27
N ALA A 367 -23.71 -13.81 15.11
CA ALA A 367 -24.44 -13.65 16.38
C ALA A 367 -25.67 -12.73 16.28
N TYR A 368 -25.98 -12.19 15.10
CA TYR A 368 -27.14 -11.34 14.84
C TYR A 368 -28.40 -12.20 14.56
N SER A 369 -29.58 -11.66 14.88
CA SER A 369 -30.84 -12.41 14.80
C SER A 369 -32.04 -11.48 14.64
N GLU A 370 -32.67 -11.50 13.46
CA GLU A 370 -33.79 -10.62 13.09
C GLU A 370 -35.10 -10.92 13.85
N ALA A 371 -35.25 -12.15 14.36
CA ALA A 371 -36.48 -12.64 14.99
C ALA A 371 -36.91 -11.89 16.26
N ASP A 372 -36.07 -11.02 16.82
CA ASP A 372 -36.38 -10.20 18.00
C ASP A 372 -36.89 -8.78 17.62
N GLN A 373 -36.96 -8.43 16.33
CA GLN A 373 -37.34 -7.07 15.90
C GLN A 373 -38.86 -6.83 15.96
N ILE A 374 -39.24 -5.75 16.64
CA ILE A 374 -40.64 -5.40 16.88
C ILE A 374 -41.25 -4.80 15.61
N GLY A 375 -41.99 -5.62 14.86
CA GLY A 375 -42.86 -5.17 13.77
C GLY A 375 -42.14 -4.57 12.56
N GLY A 376 -41.00 -5.14 12.16
CA GLY A 376 -40.24 -4.68 10.99
C GLY A 376 -39.45 -3.37 11.20
N GLY A 377 -39.18 -3.01 12.46
CA GLY A 377 -38.35 -1.86 12.81
C GLY A 377 -37.16 -2.22 13.70
N PHE A 378 -36.08 -1.44 13.55
CA PHE A 378 -34.85 -1.55 14.33
C PHE A 378 -34.57 -0.27 15.13
N LEU A 379 -33.65 -0.36 16.09
CA LEU A 379 -33.40 0.70 17.06
C LEU A 379 -32.18 1.53 16.67
N VAL A 380 -32.32 2.86 16.70
CA VAL A 380 -31.25 3.82 16.43
C VAL A 380 -31.02 4.69 17.67
N GLN A 381 -29.78 4.70 18.17
CA GLN A 381 -29.33 5.61 19.21
C GLN A 381 -29.00 6.98 18.61
N VAL A 382 -29.76 8.00 19.02
CA VAL A 382 -29.60 9.42 18.63
C VAL A 382 -28.95 10.27 19.73
N SER A 383 -28.92 9.77 20.98
CA SER A 383 -28.20 10.43 22.08
C SER A 383 -27.76 9.43 23.14
N GLY A 384 -26.99 9.89 24.13
CA GLY A 384 -26.57 9.06 25.26
C GLY A 384 -27.73 8.49 26.10
N GLN A 385 -28.96 8.97 25.89
CA GLN A 385 -30.15 8.58 26.65
C GLN A 385 -31.37 8.16 25.82
N SER A 386 -31.44 8.58 24.55
CA SER A 386 -32.58 8.31 23.66
C SER A 386 -32.26 7.27 22.59
N THR A 387 -33.26 6.44 22.28
CA THR A 387 -33.28 5.53 21.14
C THR A 387 -34.64 5.60 20.46
N LYS A 388 -34.64 5.75 19.13
CA LYS A 388 -35.85 5.75 18.30
C LYS A 388 -36.05 4.42 17.60
N LEU A 389 -37.30 4.09 17.27
CA LEU A 389 -37.67 2.89 16.50
C LEU A 389 -37.94 3.28 15.04
N VAL A 390 -37.05 2.88 14.14
CA VAL A 390 -37.08 3.21 12.71
C VAL A 390 -37.55 1.97 11.93
N ARG A 391 -38.48 2.12 10.99
CA ARG A 391 -38.92 1.03 10.09
C ARG A 391 -37.88 0.82 8.98
N GLY A 392 -37.70 -0.42 8.51
CA GLY A 392 -36.73 -0.69 7.45
C GLY A 392 -36.94 -2.01 6.71
N SER A 393 -36.31 -2.13 5.54
CA SER A 393 -36.26 -3.34 4.73
C SER A 393 -35.16 -4.28 5.22
N GLY A 394 -35.54 -5.50 5.62
CA GLY A 394 -34.75 -6.38 6.50
C GLY A 394 -33.31 -6.71 6.10
N SER A 395 -32.96 -6.67 4.81
CA SER A 395 -31.65 -7.14 4.30
C SER A 395 -30.43 -6.33 4.72
N GLU A 396 -30.61 -5.11 5.24
CA GLU A 396 -29.48 -4.18 5.50
C GLU A 396 -29.37 -3.71 6.96
N HIS A 397 -30.22 -4.24 7.86
CA HIS A 397 -30.28 -3.81 9.27
C HIS A 397 -28.96 -4.07 10.02
N PHE A 398 -28.25 -5.18 9.73
CA PHE A 398 -27.00 -5.56 10.42
C PHE A 398 -25.95 -4.44 10.35
N ASP A 399 -25.69 -3.86 9.18
CA ASP A 399 -24.58 -2.90 9.02
C ASP A 399 -24.86 -1.58 9.74
N VAL A 400 -26.12 -1.15 9.80
CA VAL A 400 -26.56 0.01 10.60
C VAL A 400 -26.33 -0.26 12.10
N LEU A 401 -26.75 -1.42 12.59
CA LEU A 401 -26.60 -1.83 14.00
C LEU A 401 -25.12 -2.04 14.39
N TYR A 402 -24.32 -2.58 13.48
CA TYR A 402 -22.87 -2.79 13.63
C TYR A 402 -22.11 -1.45 13.70
N ARG A 403 -22.45 -0.48 12.84
CA ARG A 403 -21.87 0.88 12.89
C ARG A 403 -22.21 1.61 14.20
N GLN A 404 -23.40 1.39 14.79
CA GLN A 404 -23.74 1.93 16.12
C GLN A 404 -22.82 1.39 17.23
N LEU A 405 -22.51 0.09 17.23
CA LEU A 405 -21.56 -0.48 18.21
C LEU A 405 -20.16 0.12 18.07
N TRP A 406 -19.68 0.32 16.85
CA TRP A 406 -18.39 0.99 16.62
C TRP A 406 -18.37 2.45 17.08
N LEU A 407 -19.45 3.22 16.88
CA LEU A 407 -19.55 4.59 17.40
C LEU A 407 -19.58 4.62 18.94
N TYR A 408 -20.33 3.72 19.58
CA TYR A 408 -20.32 3.57 21.04
C TYR A 408 -18.92 3.22 21.54
N ALA A 409 -18.23 2.27 20.90
CA ALA A 409 -16.87 1.89 21.26
C ALA A 409 -15.87 3.04 21.07
N LEU A 410 -15.95 3.80 19.96
CA LEU A 410 -15.10 4.97 19.71
C LEU A 410 -15.29 6.06 20.77
N ARG A 411 -16.53 6.35 21.18
CA ARG A 411 -16.85 7.26 22.29
C ARG A 411 -16.27 6.79 23.63
N GLU A 412 -16.64 5.58 24.05
CA GLU A 412 -16.54 5.15 25.45
C GLU A 412 -15.29 4.29 25.76
N HIS A 413 -14.39 4.08 24.78
CA HIS A 413 -13.11 3.38 24.99
C HIS A 413 -12.24 3.88 26.18
N PRO A 414 -12.27 5.16 26.64
CA PRO A 414 -11.48 5.56 27.80
C PRO A 414 -11.93 4.91 29.10
N ALA A 415 -13.22 4.53 29.18
CA ALA A 415 -13.84 3.85 30.32
C ALA A 415 -13.84 2.31 30.16
N MET A 416 -13.69 1.80 28.94
CA MET A 416 -13.59 0.36 28.64
C MET A 416 -12.18 -0.07 28.14
N PRO A 417 -11.09 0.16 28.90
CA PRO A 417 -9.75 -0.20 28.47
C PRO A 417 -9.59 -1.72 28.26
N ALA A 418 -8.66 -2.09 27.37
CA ALA A 418 -8.33 -3.47 27.06
C ALA A 418 -7.78 -4.24 28.27
N GLU A 419 -8.02 -5.55 28.33
CA GLU A 419 -7.59 -6.39 29.46
C GLU A 419 -6.07 -6.58 29.49
N VAL A 420 -5.44 -5.98 30.50
CA VAL A 420 -4.00 -6.12 30.72
C VAL A 420 -3.74 -7.45 31.45
N ASN A 421 -3.33 -8.46 30.68
CA ASN A 421 -2.82 -9.73 31.22
C ASN A 421 -1.77 -9.46 32.33
N ALA A 422 -2.13 -9.77 33.58
CA ALA A 422 -1.47 -9.27 34.80
C ALA A 422 0.02 -9.65 34.99
N LYS A 423 0.60 -10.42 34.06
CA LYS A 423 2.00 -10.87 34.11
C LYS A 423 3.02 -9.85 33.58
N LYS A 424 2.61 -8.69 33.01
CA LYS A 424 3.55 -7.72 32.39
C LYS A 424 3.19 -6.21 32.49
N SER A 425 3.03 -5.63 33.69
CA SER A 425 3.51 -4.25 33.98
C SER A 425 3.22 -3.79 35.41
N GLY A 426 4.18 -3.11 36.04
CA GLY A 426 3.97 -2.34 37.29
C GLY A 426 3.44 -0.91 37.07
N GLY A 427 2.55 -0.73 36.07
CA GLY A 427 1.85 0.54 35.85
C GLY A 427 0.55 0.61 36.66
N LYS A 428 0.03 1.81 36.92
CA LYS A 428 -1.38 1.94 37.29
C LYS A 428 -2.22 1.53 36.10
N THR A 429 -2.86 0.36 36.16
CA THR A 429 -3.97 0.03 35.27
C THR A 429 -5.09 1.03 35.51
N THR A 430 -5.59 1.65 34.44
CA THR A 430 -6.93 2.27 34.49
C THR A 430 -7.91 1.12 34.72
N GLN A 431 -8.65 1.15 35.83
CA GLN A 431 -9.69 0.16 36.07
C GLN A 431 -10.79 0.31 35.02
N VAL A 432 -11.38 -0.80 34.61
CA VAL A 432 -12.55 -0.79 33.72
C VAL A 432 -13.74 -0.21 34.47
N ASP A 433 -14.50 0.66 33.81
CA ASP A 433 -15.80 1.08 34.31
C ASP A 433 -16.81 -0.04 34.04
N GLU A 434 -17.19 -0.74 35.11
CA GLU A 434 -18.07 -1.90 35.06
C GLU A 434 -19.50 -1.53 34.62
N ASP A 435 -19.95 -0.30 34.89
CA ASP A 435 -21.24 0.22 34.40
C ASP A 435 -21.19 0.54 32.90
N VAL A 436 -20.17 1.27 32.43
CA VAL A 436 -20.05 1.57 30.99
C VAL A 436 -19.94 0.29 30.16
N LEU A 437 -19.22 -0.73 30.66
CA LEU A 437 -19.12 -2.04 30.01
C LEU A 437 -20.43 -2.83 30.08
N PHE A 438 -21.12 -2.86 31.22
CA PHE A 438 -22.45 -3.49 31.33
C PHE A 438 -23.45 -2.83 30.37
N ARG A 439 -23.48 -1.49 30.30
CA ARG A 439 -24.31 -0.73 29.36
C ARG A 439 -23.95 -1.00 27.90
N PHE A 440 -22.68 -1.22 27.57
CA PHE A 440 -22.27 -1.60 26.21
C PHE A 440 -22.76 -3.00 25.82
N ALA A 441 -22.64 -3.99 26.72
CA ALA A 441 -23.18 -5.34 26.49
C ALA A 441 -24.72 -5.34 26.41
N HIS A 442 -25.38 -4.55 27.26
CA HIS A 442 -26.83 -4.34 27.21
C HIS A 442 -27.28 -3.66 25.91
N PHE A 443 -26.54 -2.66 25.42
CA PHE A 443 -26.80 -2.04 24.13
C PHE A 443 -26.65 -3.05 22.98
N ALA A 444 -25.57 -3.84 22.96
CA ALA A 444 -25.41 -4.91 21.97
C ALA A 444 -26.56 -5.93 21.99
N ARG A 445 -27.01 -6.35 23.18
CA ARG A 445 -28.20 -7.22 23.31
C ARG A 445 -29.48 -6.53 22.81
N LYS A 446 -29.67 -5.23 23.11
CA LYS A 446 -30.81 -4.41 22.64
C LYS A 446 -30.83 -4.24 21.11
N LEU A 447 -29.66 -4.27 20.46
CA LEU A 447 -29.53 -4.26 18.99
C LEU A 447 -29.66 -5.67 18.35
N GLY A 448 -29.92 -6.73 19.14
CA GLY A 448 -30.15 -8.09 18.63
C GLY A 448 -28.90 -8.99 18.56
N PHE A 449 -27.75 -8.57 19.09
CA PHE A 449 -26.53 -9.39 19.10
C PHE A 449 -26.52 -10.37 20.28
N LYS A 450 -26.27 -11.66 19.99
CA LYS A 450 -26.50 -12.79 20.90
C LYS A 450 -25.28 -13.70 21.06
N THR A 451 -24.21 -13.20 21.70
CA THR A 451 -23.04 -14.03 22.10
C THR A 451 -23.13 -14.51 23.55
N ASP A 452 -22.31 -15.51 23.91
CA ASP A 452 -22.11 -15.91 25.31
C ASP A 452 -21.28 -14.88 26.10
N GLU A 453 -20.40 -14.10 25.45
CA GLU A 453 -19.68 -13.00 26.11
C GLU A 453 -20.64 -11.88 26.54
N ILE A 454 -21.55 -11.45 25.65
CA ILE A 454 -22.63 -10.50 26.00
C ILE A 454 -23.48 -11.05 27.15
N LYS A 455 -23.79 -12.35 27.12
CA LYS A 455 -24.60 -13.02 28.15
C LYS A 455 -23.89 -13.08 29.51
N ALA A 456 -22.57 -13.34 29.52
CA ALA A 456 -21.75 -13.34 30.73
C ALA A 456 -21.63 -11.92 31.33
N LEU A 457 -21.35 -10.91 30.50
CA LEU A 457 -21.31 -9.52 30.94
C LEU A 457 -22.65 -9.06 31.54
N LEU A 458 -23.78 -9.52 30.99
CA LEU A 458 -25.11 -9.22 31.51
C LEU A 458 -25.46 -9.94 32.83
N GLN A 459 -24.77 -11.03 33.18
CA GLN A 459 -24.90 -11.66 34.50
C GLN A 459 -24.15 -10.86 35.58
N SER A 460 -23.06 -10.17 35.21
CA SER A 460 -22.28 -9.29 36.09
C SER A 460 -22.89 -7.88 36.19
N ASN A 461 -24.19 -7.79 36.52
CA ASN A 461 -24.87 -6.51 36.70
C ASN A 461 -24.22 -5.70 37.87
N PRO A 462 -23.77 -4.45 37.62
CA PRO A 462 -23.01 -3.66 38.59
C PRO A 462 -23.86 -3.20 39.77
N ASP A 463 -25.14 -2.87 39.56
CA ASP A 463 -26.05 -2.45 40.62
C ASP A 463 -26.34 -3.61 41.60
N ARG A 464 -26.48 -4.85 41.09
CA ARG A 464 -26.57 -6.06 41.92
C ARG A 464 -25.26 -6.33 42.69
N ALA A 465 -24.10 -6.05 42.09
CA ALA A 465 -22.81 -6.18 42.77
C ALA A 465 -22.63 -5.11 43.87
N ILE A 466 -23.03 -3.86 43.60
CA ILE A 466 -23.07 -2.75 44.56
C ILE A 466 -24.07 -3.06 45.68
N ALA A 467 -25.27 -3.54 45.36
CA ALA A 467 -26.28 -3.97 46.33
C ALA A 467 -25.78 -5.09 47.25
N ARG A 468 -25.18 -6.17 46.68
CA ARG A 468 -24.58 -7.25 47.47
C ARG A 468 -23.50 -6.71 48.40
N ARG A 469 -22.59 -5.87 47.90
CA ARG A 469 -21.52 -5.24 48.69
C ARG A 469 -22.07 -4.31 49.77
N LEU A 470 -23.12 -3.54 49.48
CA LEU A 470 -23.77 -2.66 50.45
C LEU A 470 -24.33 -3.46 51.62
N LEU A 471 -25.09 -4.52 51.33
CA LEU A 471 -25.70 -5.39 52.34
C LEU A 471 -24.62 -6.06 53.23
N THR A 472 -23.59 -6.69 52.63
CA THR A 472 -22.52 -7.36 53.39
C THR A 472 -21.53 -6.41 54.08
N THR A 473 -21.50 -5.13 53.71
CA THR A 473 -20.71 -4.09 54.42
C THR A 473 -21.53 -3.45 55.55
N ALA A 474 -22.84 -3.26 55.34
CA ALA A 474 -23.75 -2.69 56.33
C ALA A 474 -24.06 -3.66 57.47
N ARG A 475 -24.07 -4.97 57.20
CA ARG A 475 -24.19 -6.04 58.20
C ARG A 475 -23.19 -7.14 57.89
N LYS A 476 -22.39 -7.50 58.90
CA LYS A 476 -21.37 -8.56 58.79
C LYS A 476 -22.03 -9.93 58.62
N PRO A 477 -21.63 -10.74 57.61
CA PRO A 477 -22.13 -12.11 57.45
C PRO A 477 -21.86 -13.04 58.65
N GLU A 478 -20.89 -12.71 59.50
CA GLU A 478 -20.59 -13.47 60.72
C GLU A 478 -21.52 -13.16 61.90
N GLU A 479 -22.32 -12.08 61.82
CA GLU A 479 -23.18 -11.59 62.89
C GLU A 479 -24.67 -11.52 62.49
N PHE A 480 -24.98 -11.47 61.19
CA PHE A 480 -26.33 -11.32 60.64
C PHE A 480 -26.51 -12.15 59.37
N ASP A 481 -27.66 -12.80 59.25
CA ASP A 481 -28.09 -13.54 58.06
C ASP A 481 -29.28 -12.86 57.36
N TYR A 482 -29.48 -13.13 56.07
CA TYR A 482 -30.56 -12.60 55.24
C TYR A 482 -31.38 -13.76 54.66
N GLU A 483 -32.61 -13.97 55.13
CA GLU A 483 -33.48 -15.10 54.77
C GLU A 483 -33.61 -15.33 53.25
N ASP A 484 -33.66 -14.24 52.46
CA ASP A 484 -33.39 -14.27 51.02
C ASP A 484 -32.49 -13.08 50.63
N MET A 485 -31.19 -13.36 50.54
CA MET A 485 -30.19 -12.42 50.08
C MET A 485 -30.40 -11.95 48.63
N GLU A 486 -30.95 -12.76 47.72
CA GLU A 486 -31.16 -12.36 46.33
C GLU A 486 -32.39 -11.44 46.19
N SER A 487 -33.45 -11.65 46.97
CA SER A 487 -34.55 -10.68 47.08
C SER A 487 -34.06 -9.35 47.68
N CYS A 488 -33.22 -9.39 48.73
CA CYS A 488 -32.63 -8.18 49.30
C CYS A 488 -31.76 -7.42 48.28
N ILE A 489 -30.93 -8.13 47.50
CA ILE A 489 -30.13 -7.53 46.41
C ILE A 489 -31.02 -6.93 45.33
N THR A 490 -32.13 -7.60 44.99
CA THR A 490 -33.06 -7.13 43.95
C THR A 490 -33.75 -5.84 44.38
N ALA A 491 -34.30 -5.78 45.60
CA ALA A 491 -34.93 -4.57 46.12
C ALA A 491 -33.96 -3.37 46.18
N VAL A 492 -32.69 -3.58 46.56
CA VAL A 492 -31.68 -2.51 46.56
C VAL A 492 -31.32 -2.08 45.13
N ALA A 493 -31.23 -3.01 44.17
CA ALA A 493 -30.99 -2.70 42.77
C ALA A 493 -32.18 -1.96 42.11
N GLU A 494 -33.41 -2.28 42.48
CA GLU A 494 -34.62 -1.54 42.07
C GLU A 494 -34.62 -0.10 42.59
N VAL A 495 -34.18 0.12 43.84
CA VAL A 495 -33.98 1.48 44.37
C VAL A 495 -32.94 2.26 43.55
N ILE A 496 -31.83 1.64 43.14
CA ILE A 496 -30.84 2.28 42.26
C ILE A 496 -31.44 2.59 40.88
N ALA A 497 -32.15 1.62 40.28
CA ALA A 497 -32.80 1.77 38.97
C ALA A 497 -33.95 2.79 38.96
N SER A 498 -34.49 3.17 40.13
CA SER A 498 -35.51 4.23 40.25
C SER A 498 -34.97 5.65 39.99
N ALA A 499 -33.64 5.83 39.97
CA ALA A 499 -33.00 7.11 39.74
C ALA A 499 -33.26 7.65 38.32
N GLN A 500 -34.01 8.75 38.22
CA GLN A 500 -34.24 9.43 36.95
C GLN A 500 -33.04 10.30 36.55
N PRO A 501 -32.72 10.38 35.26
CA PRO A 501 -31.67 11.27 34.77
C PRO A 501 -32.07 12.73 34.92
N ILE A 502 -31.10 13.60 35.17
CA ILE A 502 -31.30 15.05 35.04
C ILE A 502 -31.50 15.37 33.56
N ALA A 503 -32.60 16.07 33.23
CA ALA A 503 -32.84 16.62 31.92
C ALA A 503 -31.93 17.84 31.69
N ASN A 504 -30.96 17.72 30.79
CA ASN A 504 -30.14 18.84 30.34
C ASN A 504 -30.82 19.48 29.12
N ASP A 505 -31.58 20.56 29.31
CA ASP A 505 -32.22 21.38 28.27
C ASP A 505 -31.23 22.19 27.39
N LYS A 506 -30.01 21.68 27.16
CA LYS A 506 -28.93 22.36 26.42
C LYS A 506 -28.76 21.88 24.98
N THR A 507 -29.69 21.09 24.46
CA THR A 507 -29.57 20.41 23.16
C THR A 507 -29.88 21.27 21.92
N GLU A 508 -30.06 22.59 22.07
CA GLU A 508 -30.20 23.54 20.95
C GLU A 508 -28.97 24.46 20.73
N GLU A 509 -27.89 24.28 21.49
CA GLU A 509 -26.65 25.05 21.24
C GLU A 509 -26.00 24.60 19.92
N CYS A 510 -26.04 25.50 18.93
CA CYS A 510 -25.57 25.29 17.56
C CYS A 510 -24.07 24.89 17.50
N TYR A 511 -23.63 24.27 16.40
CA TYR A 511 -22.32 23.64 16.15
C TYR A 511 -21.05 24.54 16.24
N ILE A 512 -20.99 25.49 17.16
CA ILE A 512 -19.90 26.46 17.35
C ILE A 512 -18.88 25.86 18.31
N VAL A 513 -17.92 25.11 17.77
CA VAL A 513 -16.75 24.68 18.54
C VAL A 513 -15.89 25.91 18.85
N GLU A 514 -15.91 26.37 20.10
CA GLU A 514 -15.07 27.47 20.56
C GLU A 514 -13.58 27.17 20.33
N ASP A 515 -12.84 28.13 19.77
CA ASP A 515 -11.41 27.96 19.45
C ASP A 515 -10.57 28.02 20.73
N HIS A 516 -10.23 26.84 21.27
CA HIS A 516 -9.30 26.68 22.40
C HIS A 516 -7.83 27.05 22.05
N GLY A 517 -7.57 27.71 20.93
CA GLY A 517 -6.27 28.25 20.50
C GLY A 517 -5.33 27.22 19.90
N LYS A 518 -5.78 25.97 19.68
CA LYS A 518 -5.00 24.90 19.07
C LYS A 518 -5.84 24.14 18.04
N PRO A 519 -5.30 23.86 16.84
CA PRO A 519 -6.00 23.02 15.88
C PRO A 519 -6.11 21.59 16.41
N PRO A 520 -7.22 20.88 16.13
CA PRO A 520 -7.37 19.49 16.53
C PRO A 520 -6.43 18.58 15.74
N GLU A 521 -6.04 17.47 16.36
CA GLU A 521 -5.27 16.41 15.70
C GLU A 521 -6.02 15.90 14.48
N ARG A 522 -5.32 15.80 13.33
CA ARG A 522 -5.90 15.44 12.03
C ARG A 522 -5.92 13.92 11.75
N SER A 523 -5.35 13.12 12.64
CA SER A 523 -5.26 11.66 12.55
C SER A 523 -4.82 11.07 13.89
N GLY A 524 -5.21 9.85 14.22
CA GLY A 524 -4.93 9.18 15.48
C GLY A 524 -6.01 9.42 16.54
N GLN A 525 -5.63 9.30 17.81
CA GLN A 525 -6.56 9.52 18.92
C GLN A 525 -6.79 11.03 19.13
N PRO A 526 -8.05 11.51 19.20
CA PRO A 526 -8.35 12.91 19.52
C PRO A 526 -7.77 13.33 20.88
N MET A 527 -7.59 14.63 21.10
CA MET A 527 -7.22 15.11 22.43
C MET A 527 -8.36 14.79 23.43
N LYS A 528 -8.03 14.59 24.71
CA LYS A 528 -9.02 14.18 25.72
C LYS A 528 -10.22 15.13 25.82
N ASN A 529 -9.98 16.44 25.70
CA ASN A 529 -11.02 17.45 25.77
C ASN A 529 -11.88 17.44 24.49
N ASP A 530 -11.26 17.23 23.32
CA ASP A 530 -11.98 17.08 22.06
C ASP A 530 -12.91 15.87 22.11
N LEU A 531 -12.40 14.70 22.48
CA LEU A 531 -13.21 13.49 22.64
C LEU A 531 -14.33 13.67 23.68
N ALA A 532 -14.07 14.36 24.79
CA ALA A 532 -15.05 14.58 25.85
C ALA A 532 -16.21 15.49 25.45
N ARG A 533 -16.00 16.40 24.49
CA ARG A 533 -17.05 17.19 23.83
C ARG A 533 -17.71 16.39 22.70
N ASP A 534 -16.89 15.91 21.76
CA ASP A 534 -17.36 15.33 20.51
C ASP A 534 -18.23 14.07 20.73
N LYS A 535 -17.99 13.30 21.82
CA LYS A 535 -18.77 12.10 22.16
C LYS A 535 -20.28 12.34 22.32
N GLU A 536 -20.71 13.58 22.55
CA GLU A 536 -22.13 13.95 22.66
C GLU A 536 -22.81 14.04 21.28
N PHE A 537 -22.01 13.94 20.20
CA PHE A 537 -22.41 14.09 18.80
C PHE A 537 -21.98 12.91 17.90
N MET A 538 -21.37 11.85 18.46
CA MET A 538 -20.97 10.65 17.69
C MET A 538 -22.11 9.62 17.57
N TYR A 539 -23.18 10.01 16.88
CA TYR A 539 -24.36 9.19 16.58
C TYR A 539 -24.63 9.15 15.07
N LEU A 540 -25.39 8.17 14.56
CA LEU A 540 -25.52 7.92 13.13
C LEU A 540 -26.25 9.04 12.38
N ASP A 541 -27.32 9.56 12.98
CA ASP A 541 -28.08 10.73 12.54
C ASP A 541 -27.18 11.97 12.39
N VAL A 542 -26.34 12.25 13.40
CA VAL A 542 -25.39 13.38 13.35
C VAL A 542 -24.25 13.14 12.35
N PHE A 543 -23.76 11.91 12.24
CA PHE A 543 -22.67 11.58 11.32
C PHE A 543 -23.10 11.49 9.86
N HIS A 544 -24.33 11.10 9.55
CA HIS A 544 -24.84 11.03 8.17
C HIS A 544 -25.66 12.25 7.74
N GLY A 545 -26.20 13.02 8.70
CA GLY A 545 -26.97 14.22 8.45
C GLY A 545 -26.19 15.42 7.88
N ALA A 546 -26.89 16.54 7.75
CA ALA A 546 -26.32 17.79 7.28
C ALA A 546 -25.26 18.32 8.28
N PHE A 547 -24.08 18.68 7.76
CA PHE A 547 -22.94 19.08 8.59
C PHE A 547 -22.43 20.48 8.18
N PRO A 548 -22.31 21.46 9.12
CA PRO A 548 -21.93 22.83 8.76
C PRO A 548 -20.54 22.97 8.13
N ARG A 549 -20.39 23.97 7.24
CA ARG A 549 -19.10 24.33 6.62
C ARG A 549 -18.08 24.77 7.68
N GLN A 550 -16.89 24.18 7.63
CA GLN A 550 -15.87 24.28 8.68
C GLN A 550 -14.97 25.52 8.53
N ASN A 551 -15.57 26.70 8.68
CA ASN A 551 -14.93 27.99 8.43
C ASN A 551 -14.57 28.72 9.74
N PRO A 552 -13.32 29.14 9.98
CA PRO A 552 -12.12 29.00 9.14
C PRO A 552 -11.27 27.75 9.41
N ASN A 553 -11.55 27.01 10.49
CA ASN A 553 -10.82 25.81 10.94
C ASN A 553 -11.74 24.58 10.93
N LEU A 554 -11.19 23.38 10.69
CA LEU A 554 -11.89 22.11 10.99
C LEU A 554 -12.03 21.88 12.49
N SER A 555 -13.22 21.43 12.92
CA SER A 555 -13.45 20.78 14.22
C SER A 555 -12.79 19.39 14.29
N SER A 556 -12.63 18.88 15.51
CA SER A 556 -12.24 17.47 15.74
C SER A 556 -13.37 16.50 15.36
N LEU A 557 -14.63 16.89 15.55
CA LEU A 557 -15.80 16.11 15.12
C LEU A 557 -15.78 15.83 13.61
N PHE A 558 -15.39 16.81 12.78
CA PHE A 558 -15.16 16.61 11.34
C PHE A 558 -14.06 15.57 11.05
N VAL A 559 -12.96 15.59 11.82
CA VAL A 559 -11.88 14.59 11.67
C VAL A 559 -12.38 13.20 12.04
N GLN A 560 -13.16 13.06 13.12
CA GLN A 560 -13.75 11.78 13.53
C GLN A 560 -14.77 11.27 12.51
N ARG A 561 -15.63 12.14 11.96
CA ARG A 561 -16.55 11.84 10.86
C ARG A 561 -15.79 11.33 9.63
N SER A 562 -14.70 12.01 9.26
CA SER A 562 -13.85 11.60 8.12
C SER A 562 -13.17 10.24 8.33
N MET A 563 -12.70 9.93 9.55
CA MET A 563 -12.14 8.60 9.87
C MET A 563 -13.22 7.52 9.83
N TYR A 564 -14.42 7.81 10.36
CA TYR A 564 -15.56 6.90 10.32
C TYR A 564 -15.99 6.58 8.87
N PHE A 565 -16.14 7.59 8.01
CA PHE A 565 -16.43 7.39 6.59
C PHE A 565 -15.33 6.63 5.85
N ALA A 566 -14.08 6.71 6.30
CA ALA A 566 -13.01 5.90 5.72
C ALA A 566 -13.15 4.40 6.08
N LEU A 567 -13.65 4.07 7.29
CA LEU A 567 -13.88 2.68 7.72
C LEU A 567 -15.14 2.04 7.15
N PHE A 568 -16.22 2.82 6.98
CA PHE A 568 -17.56 2.29 6.69
C PHE A 568 -18.20 2.83 5.40
N GLY A 569 -17.57 3.79 4.72
CA GLY A 569 -18.20 4.55 3.63
C GLY A 569 -19.19 5.61 4.12
N LYS A 570 -19.67 6.45 3.20
CA LYS A 570 -20.77 7.37 3.46
C LYS A 570 -22.12 6.66 3.35
N ASP A 571 -22.24 5.77 2.38
CA ASP A 571 -23.50 5.10 2.06
C ASP A 571 -23.95 4.20 3.22
N ILE A 572 -25.22 4.32 3.59
CA ILE A 572 -25.88 3.59 4.68
C ILE A 572 -27.39 3.50 4.39
N SER A 573 -28.01 2.38 4.73
CA SER A 573 -29.44 2.14 4.56
C SER A 573 -30.25 2.78 5.70
N LEU A 574 -30.08 4.08 5.90
CA LEU A 574 -30.70 4.85 6.97
C LEU A 574 -31.01 6.28 6.51
N SER A 575 -32.29 6.56 6.28
CA SER A 575 -32.78 7.93 6.11
C SER A 575 -32.67 8.69 7.44
N VAL A 576 -31.94 9.80 7.45
CA VAL A 576 -31.81 10.66 8.64
C VAL A 576 -33.14 11.37 8.93
N ASP A 577 -33.94 11.67 7.90
CA ASP A 577 -35.26 12.26 8.07
C ASP A 577 -36.25 11.26 8.69
N ASP A 578 -36.15 9.97 8.35
CA ASP A 578 -36.94 8.91 8.99
C ASP A 578 -36.52 8.72 10.46
N VAL A 579 -35.21 8.82 10.77
CA VAL A 579 -34.72 8.84 12.16
C VAL A 579 -35.23 10.08 12.90
N ASN A 580 -35.35 11.23 12.24
CA ASN A 580 -35.89 12.44 12.85
C ASN A 580 -37.39 12.31 13.13
N ALA A 581 -38.17 11.78 12.18
CA ALA A 581 -39.61 11.55 12.31
C ALA A 581 -39.98 10.36 13.23
N ALA A 582 -39.08 9.40 13.44
CA ALA A 582 -39.35 8.20 14.23
C ALA A 582 -39.65 8.50 15.72
N PRO A 583 -40.57 7.73 16.34
CA PRO A 583 -40.90 7.89 17.75
C PRO A 583 -39.74 7.45 18.66
N GLU A 584 -39.52 8.20 19.75
CA GLU A 584 -38.65 7.77 20.85
C GLU A 584 -39.30 6.62 21.62
N VAL A 585 -38.50 5.63 22.04
CA VAL A 585 -39.00 4.50 22.83
C VAL A 585 -38.78 4.75 24.33
N PRO A 586 -39.84 4.86 25.16
CA PRO A 586 -39.70 5.16 26.58
C PRO A 586 -38.87 4.12 27.34
N LYS A 587 -37.95 4.58 28.21
CA LYS A 587 -37.07 3.71 29.01
C LYS A 587 -37.84 2.66 29.83
N ALA A 588 -39.05 2.98 30.30
CA ALA A 588 -39.89 2.09 31.10
C ALA A 588 -40.46 0.88 30.31
N ALA A 589 -40.52 0.93 28.98
CA ALA A 589 -41.10 -0.15 28.16
C ALA A 589 -40.22 -1.41 28.06
N TYR A 590 -39.01 -1.39 28.64
CA TYR A 590 -38.02 -2.47 28.53
C TYR A 590 -37.98 -3.42 29.74
N GLY A 591 -38.79 -3.17 30.78
CA GLY A 591 -38.82 -3.96 32.02
C GLY A 591 -39.98 -4.96 32.08
N GLY A 592 -39.93 -6.05 31.31
CA GLY A 592 -40.85 -7.20 31.48
C GLY A 592 -41.38 -7.81 30.19
N LEU A 593 -40.76 -8.90 29.73
CA LEU A 593 -41.26 -9.71 28.59
C LEU A 593 -42.29 -10.75 29.05
N ALA A 594 -43.51 -10.30 29.35
CA ALA A 594 -44.70 -11.15 29.46
C ALA A 594 -45.99 -10.34 29.23
N PHE A 595 -46.64 -10.52 28.07
CA PHE A 595 -47.99 -10.00 27.85
C PHE A 595 -48.83 -10.99 27.05
N GLU A 596 -49.77 -11.66 27.73
CA GLU A 596 -50.66 -12.65 27.13
C GLU A 596 -51.67 -12.01 26.17
N HIS A 597 -52.01 -12.73 25.10
CA HIS A 597 -52.95 -12.23 24.10
C HIS A 597 -54.40 -12.21 24.63
N ARG A 598 -55.06 -11.04 24.48
CA ARG A 598 -56.53 -10.95 24.39
C ARG A 598 -56.95 -10.32 23.08
N THR A 599 -56.95 -11.12 22.02
CA THR A 599 -57.45 -10.74 20.70
C THR A 599 -58.97 -10.64 20.68
N ASN A 600 -59.51 -9.60 20.03
CA ASN A 600 -60.93 -9.29 20.00
C ASN A 600 -61.55 -9.70 18.64
N PRO A 601 -62.49 -10.67 18.57
CA PRO A 601 -62.75 -11.44 17.35
C PRO A 601 -63.47 -10.72 16.19
N ARG A 602 -63.69 -9.39 16.25
CA ARG A 602 -64.31 -8.63 15.16
C ARG A 602 -63.35 -8.12 14.08
N LEU A 603 -62.05 -7.95 14.38
CA LEU A 603 -61.03 -7.53 13.41
C LEU A 603 -60.67 -8.59 12.36
N ILE A 604 -61.09 -9.84 12.57
CA ILE A 604 -60.62 -11.00 11.79
C ILE A 604 -61.16 -11.02 10.35
N ARG A 605 -62.34 -10.42 10.06
CA ARG A 605 -62.94 -10.49 8.72
C ARG A 605 -62.34 -9.53 7.68
N LEU A 606 -62.10 -8.26 8.04
CA LEU A 606 -61.44 -7.32 7.12
C LEU A 606 -59.98 -7.73 6.88
N SER A 607 -59.27 -8.13 7.93
CA SER A 607 -57.86 -8.58 7.84
C SER A 607 -57.67 -9.86 7.01
N ALA A 608 -58.70 -10.70 6.82
CA ALA A 608 -58.60 -11.91 6.01
C ALA A 608 -58.65 -11.62 4.49
N GLU A 609 -59.45 -10.65 4.06
CA GLU A 609 -59.54 -10.26 2.64
C GLU A 609 -58.35 -9.38 2.22
N GLN A 610 -57.80 -8.57 3.15
CA GLN A 610 -56.55 -7.84 2.95
C GLN A 610 -55.35 -8.79 2.78
N ARG A 611 -55.15 -9.73 3.71
CA ARG A 611 -54.08 -10.74 3.61
C ARG A 611 -54.15 -11.57 2.34
N ALA A 612 -55.34 -11.94 1.88
CA ALA A 612 -55.49 -12.72 0.65
C ALA A 612 -54.98 -11.98 -0.62
N VAL A 613 -54.89 -10.64 -0.58
CA VAL A 613 -54.28 -9.81 -1.63
C VAL A 613 -52.79 -9.60 -1.37
N GLU A 614 -52.40 -9.27 -0.14
CA GLU A 614 -51.00 -9.09 0.28
C GLU A 614 -50.17 -10.36 0.01
N GLU A 615 -50.63 -11.53 0.47
CA GLU A 615 -50.03 -12.85 0.17
C GLU A 615 -49.98 -13.13 -1.35
N GLY A 616 -50.84 -12.49 -2.15
CA GLY A 616 -50.84 -12.61 -3.61
C GLY A 616 -49.66 -11.89 -4.25
N TYR A 617 -49.36 -10.67 -3.79
CA TYR A 617 -48.19 -9.90 -4.21
C TYR A 617 -46.89 -10.48 -3.62
N GLU A 618 -46.88 -10.89 -2.35
CA GLU A 618 -45.74 -11.56 -1.71
C GLU A 618 -45.34 -12.82 -2.51
N ARG A 619 -46.29 -13.70 -2.86
CA ARG A 619 -46.01 -14.90 -3.66
C ARG A 619 -45.49 -14.58 -5.07
N GLN A 620 -45.88 -13.46 -5.67
CA GLN A 620 -45.34 -13.02 -6.96
C GLN A 620 -43.92 -12.45 -6.83
N LEU A 621 -43.64 -11.69 -5.76
CA LEU A 621 -42.29 -11.23 -5.43
C LEU A 621 -41.37 -12.39 -5.05
N GLU A 622 -41.88 -13.45 -4.42
CA GLU A 622 -41.12 -14.65 -4.07
C GLU A 622 -40.76 -15.49 -5.31
N ASP A 623 -41.66 -15.66 -6.29
CA ASP A 623 -41.29 -16.24 -7.61
C ASP A 623 -40.17 -15.44 -8.30
N LEU A 624 -40.31 -14.11 -8.35
CA LEU A 624 -39.31 -13.25 -8.97
C LEU A 624 -37.97 -13.31 -8.24
N ARG A 625 -37.95 -13.27 -6.90
CA ARG A 625 -36.75 -13.43 -6.06
C ARG A 625 -36.11 -14.81 -6.25
N GLY A 626 -36.90 -15.88 -6.26
CA GLY A 626 -36.41 -17.24 -6.50
C GLY A 626 -35.75 -17.40 -7.87
N ARG A 627 -36.33 -16.80 -8.91
CA ARG A 627 -35.80 -16.80 -10.28
C ARG A 627 -34.56 -15.93 -10.44
N VAL A 628 -34.46 -14.82 -9.68
CA VAL A 628 -33.20 -14.07 -9.55
C VAL A 628 -32.13 -14.95 -8.92
N ALA A 629 -32.39 -15.58 -7.77
CA ALA A 629 -31.43 -16.45 -7.09
C ALA A 629 -30.98 -17.67 -7.94
N GLU A 630 -31.87 -18.28 -8.72
CA GLU A 630 -31.50 -19.33 -9.70
C GLU A 630 -30.56 -18.78 -10.78
N THR A 631 -30.86 -17.59 -11.33
CA THR A 631 -30.03 -16.99 -12.39
C THR A 631 -28.71 -16.42 -11.89
N GLU A 632 -28.64 -15.95 -10.64
CA GLU A 632 -27.39 -15.57 -9.95
C GLU A 632 -26.51 -16.80 -9.70
N SER A 633 -27.05 -17.87 -9.10
CA SER A 633 -26.33 -19.14 -8.87
C SER A 633 -25.78 -19.75 -10.18
N ARG A 634 -26.53 -19.61 -11.27
CA ARG A 634 -26.13 -20.04 -12.61
C ARG A 634 -25.04 -19.12 -13.20
N LEU A 635 -25.08 -17.82 -12.94
CA LEU A 635 -24.06 -16.86 -13.37
C LEU A 635 -22.72 -17.16 -12.69
N GLU A 636 -22.70 -17.31 -11.37
CA GLU A 636 -21.50 -17.64 -10.58
C GLU A 636 -20.80 -18.90 -11.09
N LEU A 637 -21.56 -19.97 -11.35
CA LEU A 637 -21.05 -21.23 -11.89
C LEU A 637 -20.44 -21.09 -13.30
N LEU A 638 -20.86 -20.10 -14.09
CA LEU A 638 -20.30 -19.83 -15.42
C LEU A 638 -19.08 -18.91 -15.34
N VAL A 639 -19.10 -17.91 -14.46
CA VAL A 639 -17.95 -17.03 -14.17
C VAL A 639 -16.78 -17.83 -13.60
N GLN A 640 -17.02 -18.78 -12.69
CA GLN A 640 -15.98 -19.70 -12.21
C GLN A 640 -15.36 -20.51 -13.38
N LYS A 641 -16.20 -21.04 -14.29
CA LYS A 641 -15.73 -21.80 -15.47
C LYS A 641 -15.01 -20.93 -16.49
N GLU A 642 -15.26 -19.63 -16.52
CA GLU A 642 -14.48 -18.68 -17.32
C GLU A 642 -13.10 -18.48 -16.70
N HIS A 643 -13.04 -18.25 -15.39
CA HIS A 643 -11.77 -18.08 -14.66
C HIS A 643 -10.88 -19.33 -14.78
N GLU A 644 -11.45 -20.52 -14.59
CA GLU A 644 -10.75 -21.80 -14.82
C GLU A 644 -10.25 -21.96 -16.27
N ARG A 645 -10.96 -21.42 -17.27
CA ARG A 645 -10.50 -21.45 -18.67
C ARG A 645 -9.40 -20.45 -18.94
N LEU A 646 -9.50 -19.23 -18.40
CA LEU A 646 -8.47 -18.19 -18.48
C LEU A 646 -7.14 -18.68 -17.91
N GLU A 647 -7.13 -19.24 -16.70
CA GLU A 647 -5.90 -19.83 -16.10
C GLU A 647 -5.27 -20.90 -17.00
N ASN A 648 -6.09 -21.76 -17.62
CA ASN A 648 -5.60 -22.81 -18.51
C ASN A 648 -5.04 -22.24 -19.82
N VAL A 649 -5.64 -21.19 -20.39
CA VAL A 649 -5.13 -20.49 -21.56
C VAL A 649 -3.80 -19.79 -21.24
N GLU A 650 -3.72 -19.06 -20.13
CA GLU A 650 -2.49 -18.37 -19.67
C GLU A 650 -1.34 -19.36 -19.39
N ARG A 651 -1.63 -20.49 -18.75
CA ARG A 651 -0.67 -21.58 -18.49
C ARG A 651 -0.17 -22.24 -19.77
N LEU A 652 -1.02 -22.36 -20.80
CA LEU A 652 -0.60 -22.84 -22.12
C LEU A 652 0.23 -21.79 -22.87
N GLN A 653 -0.14 -20.51 -22.82
CA GLN A 653 0.61 -19.43 -23.47
C GLN A 653 1.99 -19.19 -22.85
N SER A 654 2.12 -19.25 -21.53
CA SER A 654 3.43 -19.20 -20.85
C SER A 654 4.30 -20.41 -21.20
N THR A 655 3.73 -21.61 -21.27
CA THR A 655 4.44 -22.81 -21.76
C THR A 655 4.92 -22.63 -23.20
N LEU A 656 4.04 -22.15 -24.11
CA LEU A 656 4.37 -21.87 -25.51
C LEU A 656 5.52 -20.88 -25.64
N ALA A 657 5.51 -19.75 -24.91
CA ALA A 657 6.59 -18.76 -24.94
C ALA A 657 7.95 -19.36 -24.52
N THR A 658 7.98 -20.30 -23.56
CA THR A 658 9.23 -21.00 -23.23
C THR A 658 9.67 -21.97 -24.33
N GLN A 659 8.74 -22.62 -25.05
CA GLN A 659 9.06 -23.51 -26.17
C GLN A 659 9.54 -22.72 -27.40
N GLU A 660 8.90 -21.60 -27.72
CA GLU A 660 9.31 -20.66 -28.78
C GLU A 660 10.76 -20.20 -28.59
N SER A 661 11.12 -19.79 -27.36
CA SER A 661 12.50 -19.43 -27.02
C SER A 661 13.50 -20.59 -27.24
N THR A 662 13.12 -21.85 -26.95
CA THR A 662 13.99 -23.00 -27.22
C THR A 662 14.09 -23.36 -28.71
N LEU A 663 13.03 -23.09 -29.48
CA LEU A 663 13.03 -23.28 -30.93
C LEU A 663 13.88 -22.23 -31.65
N ASP A 664 13.84 -20.97 -31.22
CA ASP A 664 14.71 -19.92 -31.75
C ASP A 664 16.18 -20.12 -31.35
N ALA A 665 16.46 -20.66 -30.16
CA ALA A 665 17.80 -21.12 -29.81
C ALA A 665 18.30 -22.19 -30.81
N ALA A 666 17.51 -23.24 -31.07
CA ALA A 666 17.87 -24.28 -32.04
C ALA A 666 18.02 -23.76 -33.48
N ARG A 667 17.17 -22.81 -33.91
CA ARG A 667 17.29 -22.10 -35.20
C ARG A 667 18.58 -21.27 -35.27
N SER A 668 19.05 -20.72 -34.15
CA SER A 668 20.32 -19.97 -34.09
C SER A 668 21.53 -20.90 -34.17
N GLU A 669 21.50 -22.07 -33.53
CA GLU A 669 22.56 -23.08 -33.63
C GLU A 669 22.67 -23.64 -35.06
N ASP A 670 21.56 -23.96 -35.72
CA ASP A 670 21.57 -24.37 -37.13
C ASP A 670 22.10 -23.25 -38.06
N ARG A 671 21.86 -21.97 -37.73
CA ARG A 671 22.47 -20.84 -38.47
C ARG A 671 23.99 -20.78 -38.31
N GLU A 672 24.51 -20.87 -37.09
CA GLU A 672 25.97 -20.91 -36.85
C GLU A 672 26.59 -22.13 -37.56
N LEU A 673 25.93 -23.29 -37.51
CA LEU A 673 26.38 -24.50 -38.23
C LEU A 673 26.38 -24.32 -39.75
N ARG A 674 25.42 -23.58 -40.33
CA ARG A 674 25.41 -23.22 -41.77
C ARG A 674 26.61 -22.35 -42.13
N GLU A 675 26.79 -21.23 -41.45
CA GLU A 675 27.87 -20.27 -41.72
C GLU A 675 29.26 -20.92 -41.56
N ARG A 676 29.43 -21.73 -40.50
CA ARG A 676 30.66 -22.49 -40.25
C ARG A 676 30.92 -23.57 -41.30
N LEU A 677 29.89 -24.28 -41.77
CA LEU A 677 29.99 -25.24 -42.87
C LEU A 677 30.38 -24.57 -44.19
N GLU A 678 29.91 -23.35 -44.44
CA GLU A 678 30.21 -22.61 -45.66
C GLU A 678 31.67 -22.13 -45.68
N GLY A 679 32.17 -21.53 -44.60
CA GLY A 679 33.58 -21.16 -44.47
C GLY A 679 34.54 -22.36 -44.57
N LEU A 680 34.16 -23.52 -44.02
CA LEU A 680 34.94 -24.77 -44.15
C LEU A 680 34.96 -25.31 -45.59
N ARG A 681 33.87 -25.16 -46.34
CA ARG A 681 33.81 -25.54 -47.77
C ARG A 681 34.64 -24.61 -48.64
N GLN A 682 34.65 -23.31 -48.34
CA GLN A 682 35.52 -22.32 -49.00
C GLN A 682 36.99 -22.68 -48.76
N ALA A 683 37.39 -22.92 -47.51
CA ALA A 683 38.75 -23.37 -47.18
C ALA A 683 39.15 -24.69 -47.87
N ALA A 684 38.24 -25.68 -47.94
CA ALA A 684 38.49 -26.93 -48.65
C ALA A 684 38.67 -26.72 -50.17
N ALA A 685 37.92 -25.78 -50.77
CA ALA A 685 38.06 -25.41 -52.18
C ALA A 685 39.39 -24.68 -52.46
N GLU A 686 39.84 -23.78 -51.56
CA GLU A 686 41.17 -23.17 -51.67
C GLU A 686 42.30 -24.22 -51.68
N GLN A 687 42.23 -25.24 -50.81
CA GLN A 687 43.25 -26.29 -50.77
C GLN A 687 43.23 -27.15 -52.04
N VAL A 688 42.06 -27.41 -52.65
CA VAL A 688 41.97 -28.06 -53.97
C VAL A 688 42.66 -27.23 -55.06
N ILE A 689 42.40 -25.92 -55.12
CA ILE A 689 43.04 -25.02 -56.09
C ILE A 689 44.57 -25.01 -55.91
N ARG A 690 45.06 -24.95 -54.66
CA ARG A 690 46.50 -25.01 -54.36
C ARG A 690 47.11 -26.35 -54.81
N LEU A 691 46.46 -27.48 -54.52
CA LEU A 691 46.88 -28.80 -54.96
C LEU A 691 46.97 -28.90 -56.49
N GLU A 692 45.97 -28.40 -57.22
CA GLU A 692 46.00 -28.38 -58.69
C GLU A 692 47.17 -27.53 -59.23
N THR A 693 47.43 -26.35 -58.64
CA THR A 693 48.57 -25.52 -59.06
C THR A 693 49.93 -26.18 -58.79
N LEU A 694 50.10 -26.82 -57.61
CA LEU A 694 51.33 -27.53 -57.27
C LEU A 694 51.52 -28.81 -58.10
N GLN A 695 50.45 -29.53 -58.41
CA GLN A 695 50.50 -30.71 -59.27
C GLN A 695 50.98 -30.35 -60.69
N ASN A 696 50.47 -29.26 -61.27
CA ASN A 696 50.91 -28.76 -62.58
C ASN A 696 52.39 -28.34 -62.55
N ASP A 697 52.83 -27.64 -61.50
CA ASP A 697 54.21 -27.20 -61.29
C ASP A 697 55.19 -28.39 -61.11
N VAL A 698 54.78 -29.44 -60.39
CA VAL A 698 55.53 -30.70 -60.28
C VAL A 698 55.62 -31.42 -61.63
N GLN A 699 54.54 -31.51 -62.41
CA GLN A 699 54.56 -32.12 -63.75
C GLN A 699 55.48 -31.35 -64.72
N GLN A 700 55.46 -30.02 -64.67
CA GLN A 700 56.35 -29.17 -65.45
C GLN A 700 57.82 -29.42 -65.10
N ARG A 701 58.19 -29.49 -63.80
CA ARG A 701 59.57 -29.81 -63.39
C ARG A 701 59.99 -31.24 -63.71
N GLN A 702 59.09 -32.23 -63.61
CA GLN A 702 59.38 -33.61 -64.04
C GLN A 702 59.72 -33.65 -65.54
N SER A 703 59.01 -32.88 -66.36
CA SER A 703 59.27 -32.76 -67.80
C SER A 703 60.65 -32.13 -68.09
N GLN A 704 60.98 -31.05 -67.37
CA GLN A 704 62.30 -30.39 -67.45
C GLN A 704 63.46 -31.29 -66.99
N ILE A 705 63.26 -32.09 -65.94
CA ILE A 705 64.25 -33.10 -65.51
C ILE A 705 64.50 -34.11 -66.64
N GLY A 706 63.43 -34.67 -67.23
CA GLY A 706 63.55 -35.62 -68.34
C GLY A 706 64.29 -35.05 -69.57
N GLU A 707 64.06 -33.78 -69.91
CA GLU A 707 64.81 -33.10 -70.96
C GLU A 707 66.30 -32.94 -70.62
N LEU A 708 66.63 -32.51 -69.41
CA LEU A 708 68.03 -32.32 -68.97
C LEU A 708 68.76 -33.65 -68.88
N GLU A 709 68.10 -34.70 -68.37
CA GLU A 709 68.65 -36.06 -68.31
C GLU A 709 68.90 -36.64 -69.71
N LYS A 710 68.01 -36.38 -70.68
CA LYS A 710 68.21 -36.77 -72.07
C LYS A 710 69.44 -36.07 -72.67
N ARG A 711 69.55 -34.74 -72.53
CA ARG A 711 70.70 -33.96 -73.01
C ARG A 711 72.01 -34.44 -72.37
N ARG A 712 71.99 -34.83 -71.08
CA ARG A 712 73.12 -35.48 -70.38
C ARG A 712 73.45 -36.85 -70.98
N THR A 713 72.46 -37.69 -71.32
CA THR A 713 72.74 -38.98 -71.98
C THR A 713 73.27 -38.82 -73.40
N ASP A 714 72.81 -37.79 -74.13
CA ASP A 714 73.31 -37.46 -75.48
C ASP A 714 74.78 -37.02 -75.41
N LEU A 715 75.14 -36.12 -74.47
CA LEU A 715 76.53 -35.73 -74.17
C LEU A 715 77.40 -36.92 -73.73
N SER A 716 76.87 -37.82 -72.88
CA SER A 716 77.57 -39.04 -72.48
C SER A 716 77.79 -40.00 -73.66
N GLY A 717 76.87 -40.02 -74.63
CA GLY A 717 77.03 -40.68 -75.92
C GLY A 717 78.16 -40.08 -76.75
N GLU A 718 78.21 -38.74 -76.87
CA GLU A 718 79.28 -38.04 -77.59
C GLU A 718 80.66 -38.32 -76.97
N ILE A 719 80.79 -38.20 -75.64
CA ILE A 719 82.03 -38.55 -74.91
C ILE A 719 82.46 -40.00 -75.21
N ARG A 720 81.52 -40.96 -75.22
CA ARG A 720 81.84 -42.37 -75.54
C ARG A 720 82.21 -42.58 -77.01
N LEU A 721 81.64 -41.82 -77.93
CA LEU A 721 82.02 -41.86 -79.35
C LEU A 721 83.42 -41.27 -79.56
N SER A 722 83.76 -40.15 -78.91
CA SER A 722 85.10 -39.56 -78.94
C SER A 722 86.17 -40.50 -78.36
N LEU A 723 85.88 -41.17 -77.24
CA LEU A 723 86.77 -42.18 -76.63
C LEU A 723 86.96 -43.46 -77.51
N VAL A 724 86.03 -43.75 -78.42
CA VAL A 724 86.15 -44.85 -79.39
C VAL A 724 86.83 -44.40 -80.69
N ALA A 725 86.75 -43.11 -81.03
CA ALA A 725 87.45 -42.54 -82.19
C ALA A 725 88.97 -42.51 -81.98
N THR A 726 89.45 -42.08 -80.81
CA THR A 726 90.87 -42.10 -80.45
C THR A 726 91.48 -43.50 -80.48
N ASN A 727 90.73 -44.52 -80.04
CA ASN A 727 91.13 -45.93 -80.10
C ASN A 727 91.20 -46.56 -81.52
N ARG A 728 91.00 -45.78 -82.60
CA ARG A 728 90.99 -46.28 -83.99
C ARG A 728 91.92 -45.56 -84.97
N GLN A 729 92.65 -44.54 -84.54
CA GLN A 729 93.53 -43.75 -85.43
C GLN A 729 95.02 -44.02 -85.16
N ASN A 730 95.85 -43.80 -86.17
CA ASN A 730 97.31 -43.96 -86.06
C ASN A 730 97.91 -42.82 -85.22
N PRO A 731 98.97 -43.08 -84.42
CA PRO A 731 99.57 -42.09 -83.54
C PRO A 731 100.45 -41.10 -84.32
N ASN A 732 99.84 -40.03 -84.87
CA ASN A 732 100.58 -38.87 -85.35
C ASN A 732 99.71 -37.61 -85.45
N PHE A 733 100.02 -36.61 -84.61
CA PHE A 733 99.44 -35.26 -84.51
C PHE A 733 98.01 -35.11 -83.95
N GLN A 734 97.81 -34.05 -83.16
CA GLN A 734 96.58 -33.57 -82.50
C GLN A 734 96.00 -34.41 -81.33
N GLU A 735 96.80 -34.72 -80.31
CA GLU A 735 96.27 -35.23 -79.02
C GLU A 735 95.69 -34.11 -78.13
N GLU A 736 96.37 -32.97 -77.99
CA GLU A 736 95.99 -31.88 -77.05
C GLU A 736 94.59 -31.27 -77.34
N ASP A 737 94.27 -30.99 -78.60
CA ASP A 737 92.94 -30.47 -79.02
C ASP A 737 91.79 -31.43 -78.68
N HIS A 738 92.06 -32.74 -78.68
CA HIS A 738 91.07 -33.77 -78.37
C HIS A 738 90.87 -33.98 -76.88
N GLU A 739 91.95 -33.88 -76.08
CA GLU A 739 91.85 -33.93 -74.63
C GLU A 739 91.11 -32.69 -74.08
N ALA A 740 91.39 -31.50 -74.61
CA ALA A 740 90.67 -30.27 -74.24
C ALA A 740 89.15 -30.36 -74.50
N ARG A 741 88.73 -30.88 -75.67
CA ARG A 741 87.31 -31.07 -76.00
C ARG A 741 86.64 -32.15 -75.15
N LEU A 742 87.36 -33.22 -74.77
CA LEU A 742 86.84 -34.22 -73.83
C LEU A 742 86.64 -33.61 -72.43
N LEU A 743 87.54 -32.73 -72.00
CA LEU A 743 87.41 -32.00 -70.73
C LEU A 743 86.17 -31.09 -70.75
N GLU A 744 85.99 -30.27 -71.78
CA GLU A 744 84.83 -29.37 -71.93
C GLU A 744 83.50 -30.15 -71.91
N LEU A 745 83.39 -31.24 -72.68
CA LEU A 745 82.20 -32.10 -72.68
C LEU A 745 81.95 -32.73 -71.30
N SER A 746 83.02 -33.06 -70.55
CA SER A 746 82.89 -33.60 -69.20
C SER A 746 82.40 -32.55 -68.19
N GLU A 747 82.89 -31.30 -68.26
CA GLU A 747 82.42 -30.20 -67.42
C GLU A 747 80.95 -29.85 -67.71
N GLN A 748 80.55 -29.79 -68.98
CA GLN A 748 79.16 -29.59 -69.37
C GLN A 748 78.25 -30.73 -68.86
N ALA A 749 78.72 -31.99 -68.91
CA ALA A 749 77.96 -33.13 -68.37
C ALA A 749 77.83 -33.07 -66.84
N ILE A 750 78.87 -32.64 -66.12
CA ILE A 750 78.83 -32.41 -64.66
C ILE A 750 77.88 -31.26 -64.31
N GLU A 751 77.92 -30.14 -65.04
CA GLU A 751 77.02 -29.00 -64.85
C GLU A 751 75.56 -29.42 -65.06
N LYS A 752 75.25 -30.18 -66.12
CA LYS A 752 73.87 -30.68 -66.34
C LYS A 752 73.45 -31.70 -65.28
N GLN A 753 74.37 -32.54 -64.78
CA GLN A 753 74.07 -33.43 -63.65
C GLN A 753 73.79 -32.66 -62.35
N ASN A 754 74.52 -31.58 -62.07
CA ASN A 754 74.28 -30.72 -60.91
C ASN A 754 72.93 -30.00 -61.01
N ASN A 755 72.57 -29.49 -62.19
CA ASN A 755 71.25 -28.88 -62.42
C ASN A 755 70.11 -29.90 -62.26
N VAL A 756 70.28 -31.14 -62.77
CA VAL A 756 69.33 -32.25 -62.54
C VAL A 756 69.21 -32.56 -61.03
N ASN A 757 70.33 -32.65 -60.32
CA ASN A 757 70.33 -32.93 -58.87
C ASN A 757 69.58 -31.85 -58.07
N GLN A 758 69.77 -30.57 -58.41
CA GLN A 758 69.09 -29.44 -57.77
C GLN A 758 67.58 -29.43 -58.08
N LEU A 759 67.18 -29.56 -59.35
CA LEU A 759 65.77 -29.59 -59.72
C LEU A 759 65.05 -30.81 -59.10
N ALA A 760 65.72 -31.97 -59.07
CA ALA A 760 65.20 -33.18 -58.44
C ALA A 760 65.17 -33.11 -56.91
N ALA A 761 65.89 -32.21 -56.26
CA ALA A 761 65.75 -31.94 -54.82
C ALA A 761 64.51 -31.07 -54.56
N LEU A 762 64.40 -29.92 -55.24
CA LEU A 762 63.25 -29.01 -55.15
C LEU A 762 61.92 -29.71 -55.52
N ASN A 763 61.94 -30.59 -56.51
CA ASN A 763 60.76 -31.35 -56.92
C ASN A 763 60.31 -32.38 -55.85
N ARG A 764 61.24 -32.93 -55.06
CA ARG A 764 60.90 -33.81 -53.91
C ARG A 764 60.30 -33.02 -52.76
N GLU A 765 60.81 -31.83 -52.48
CA GLU A 765 60.25 -30.90 -51.48
C GLU A 765 58.81 -30.50 -51.85
N LYS A 766 58.57 -30.12 -53.12
CA LYS A 766 57.23 -29.81 -53.62
C LYS A 766 56.28 -31.01 -53.64
N GLN A 767 56.78 -32.23 -53.82
CA GLN A 767 56.00 -33.46 -53.66
C GLN A 767 55.60 -33.73 -52.20
N GLN A 768 56.43 -33.35 -51.21
CA GLN A 768 56.08 -33.45 -49.79
C GLN A 768 55.04 -32.40 -49.38
N GLU A 769 55.17 -31.16 -49.88
CA GLU A 769 54.17 -30.10 -49.70
C GLU A 769 52.78 -30.50 -50.26
N MET A 770 52.75 -31.12 -51.44
CA MET A 770 51.54 -31.68 -52.04
C MET A 770 50.91 -32.80 -51.19
N GLN A 771 51.71 -33.64 -50.53
CA GLN A 771 51.19 -34.68 -49.62
C GLN A 771 50.52 -34.06 -48.38
N LEU A 772 51.17 -33.09 -47.74
CA LEU A 772 50.63 -32.41 -46.55
C LEU A 772 49.32 -31.67 -46.84
N LEU A 773 49.19 -31.05 -48.01
CA LEU A 773 47.97 -30.35 -48.42
C LEU A 773 46.81 -31.33 -48.72
N GLU A 774 47.09 -32.52 -49.25
CA GLU A 774 46.06 -33.56 -49.47
C GLU A 774 45.61 -34.18 -48.13
N GLU A 775 46.51 -34.37 -47.16
CA GLU A 775 46.15 -34.74 -45.79
C GLU A 775 45.27 -33.66 -45.12
N GLU A 776 45.61 -32.37 -45.29
CA GLU A 776 44.81 -31.26 -44.75
C GLU A 776 43.42 -31.19 -45.40
N ARG A 777 43.35 -31.34 -46.73
CA ARG A 777 42.09 -31.42 -47.49
C ARG A 777 41.20 -32.56 -46.99
N GLN A 778 41.74 -33.76 -46.79
CA GLN A 778 40.99 -34.90 -46.27
C GLN A 778 40.50 -34.65 -44.83
N ARG A 779 41.33 -34.02 -43.99
CA ARG A 779 40.95 -33.61 -42.64
C ARG A 779 39.82 -32.56 -42.63
N LEU A 780 39.84 -31.59 -43.54
CA LEU A 780 38.76 -30.62 -43.72
C LEU A 780 37.47 -31.28 -44.20
N GLN A 781 37.54 -32.17 -45.19
CA GLN A 781 36.37 -32.91 -45.70
C GLN A 781 35.70 -33.73 -44.59
N LEU A 782 36.47 -34.51 -43.82
CA LEU A 782 35.95 -35.28 -42.68
C LEU A 782 35.29 -34.41 -41.59
N LEU A 783 35.68 -33.14 -41.49
CA LEU A 783 35.11 -32.19 -40.52
C LEU A 783 33.84 -31.52 -41.09
N VAL A 784 33.80 -31.23 -42.39
CA VAL A 784 32.57 -30.85 -43.11
C VAL A 784 31.52 -31.95 -42.98
N ASP A 785 31.86 -33.21 -43.27
CA ASP A 785 30.92 -34.33 -43.23
C ASP A 785 30.28 -34.50 -41.84
N LYS A 786 31.11 -34.48 -40.78
CA LYS A 786 30.64 -34.52 -39.38
C LYS A 786 29.70 -33.36 -39.03
N LEU A 787 30.02 -32.13 -39.46
CA LEU A 787 29.16 -30.97 -39.18
C LEU A 787 27.87 -30.99 -40.02
N THR A 788 27.87 -31.54 -41.24
CA THR A 788 26.62 -31.74 -42.00
C THR A 788 25.71 -32.78 -41.36
N ALA A 789 26.28 -33.80 -40.71
CA ALA A 789 25.50 -34.76 -39.91
C ALA A 789 24.86 -34.09 -38.70
N LYS A 790 25.63 -33.36 -37.85
CA LYS A 790 25.06 -32.62 -36.71
C LYS A 790 23.98 -31.62 -37.16
N ARG A 791 24.22 -30.90 -38.25
CA ARG A 791 23.23 -29.93 -38.75
C ARG A 791 21.90 -30.60 -39.13
N LYS A 792 21.92 -31.75 -39.79
CA LYS A 792 20.68 -32.50 -40.12
C LYS A 792 19.91 -32.96 -38.88
N GLU A 793 20.61 -33.29 -37.80
CA GLU A 793 20.02 -33.70 -36.53
C GLU A 793 19.28 -32.52 -35.86
N GLU A 794 19.93 -31.35 -35.76
CA GLU A 794 19.30 -30.14 -35.20
C GLU A 794 18.21 -29.56 -36.13
N GLU A 795 18.36 -29.66 -37.45
CA GLU A 795 17.34 -29.25 -38.44
C GLU A 795 16.07 -30.12 -38.34
N ALA A 796 16.23 -31.44 -38.13
CA ALA A 796 15.10 -32.33 -37.86
C ALA A 796 14.43 -32.04 -36.51
N ARG A 797 15.22 -31.76 -35.47
CA ARG A 797 14.74 -31.40 -34.13
C ARG A 797 14.00 -30.06 -34.10
N ALA A 798 14.49 -29.06 -34.83
CA ALA A 798 13.77 -27.79 -35.01
C ALA A 798 12.45 -27.99 -35.76
N ALA A 799 12.42 -28.90 -36.76
CA ALA A 799 11.21 -29.22 -37.50
C ALA A 799 10.13 -29.94 -36.66
N THR A 800 10.50 -30.85 -35.75
CA THR A 800 9.54 -31.51 -34.85
C THR A 800 8.97 -30.53 -33.81
N MET A 801 9.83 -29.72 -33.17
CA MET A 801 9.38 -28.69 -32.21
C MET A 801 8.43 -27.69 -32.88
N ALA A 802 8.73 -27.23 -34.10
CA ALA A 802 7.86 -26.34 -34.88
C ALA A 802 6.55 -26.99 -35.37
N ALA A 803 6.42 -28.32 -35.34
CA ALA A 803 5.17 -29.02 -35.60
C ALA A 803 4.30 -29.09 -34.33
N GLU A 804 4.91 -29.48 -33.19
CA GLU A 804 4.23 -29.50 -31.89
C GLU A 804 3.70 -28.12 -31.47
N GLU A 805 4.47 -27.06 -31.71
CA GLU A 805 4.09 -25.67 -31.40
C GLU A 805 2.79 -25.26 -32.13
N ARG A 806 2.66 -25.60 -33.43
CA ARG A 806 1.46 -25.33 -34.22
C ARG A 806 0.23 -26.08 -33.72
N GLU A 807 0.41 -27.32 -33.28
CA GLU A 807 -0.68 -28.11 -32.68
C GLU A 807 -1.15 -27.48 -31.37
N ARG A 808 -0.22 -27.08 -30.49
CA ARG A 808 -0.53 -26.39 -29.22
C ARG A 808 -1.18 -25.02 -29.43
N ASN A 809 -0.71 -24.22 -30.39
CA ASN A 809 -1.36 -22.98 -30.80
C ASN A 809 -2.81 -23.24 -31.28
N SER A 810 -3.03 -24.26 -32.10
CA SER A 810 -4.38 -24.66 -32.54
C SER A 810 -5.30 -25.13 -31.40
N VAL A 811 -4.75 -25.63 -30.28
CA VAL A 811 -5.52 -25.94 -29.07
C VAL A 811 -5.86 -24.66 -28.30
N VAL A 812 -4.92 -23.70 -28.17
CA VAL A 812 -5.15 -22.41 -27.52
C VAL A 812 -6.25 -21.61 -28.22
N ASP A 813 -6.26 -21.56 -29.55
CA ASP A 813 -7.29 -20.83 -30.31
C ASP A 813 -8.70 -21.44 -30.09
N LYS A 814 -8.81 -22.78 -30.08
CA LYS A 814 -10.06 -23.51 -29.77
C LYS A 814 -10.51 -23.35 -28.31
N LEU A 815 -9.61 -22.96 -27.39
CA LEU A 815 -9.97 -22.63 -26.01
C LEU A 815 -10.47 -21.18 -25.92
N LYS A 816 -9.82 -20.23 -26.60
CA LYS A 816 -10.24 -18.82 -26.70
C LYS A 816 -11.62 -18.67 -27.37
N GLU A 817 -11.93 -19.46 -28.39
CA GLU A 817 -13.27 -19.51 -29.00
C GLU A 817 -14.34 -19.94 -27.96
N LYS A 818 -14.03 -20.94 -27.15
CA LYS A 818 -14.92 -21.45 -26.09
C LYS A 818 -15.01 -20.54 -24.87
N GLU A 819 -13.99 -19.72 -24.61
CA GLU A 819 -14.00 -18.63 -23.63
C GLU A 819 -14.96 -17.52 -24.09
N LEU A 820 -14.85 -17.08 -25.36
CA LEU A 820 -15.72 -16.06 -25.94
C LEU A 820 -17.21 -16.47 -25.93
N GLN A 821 -17.51 -17.72 -26.29
CA GLN A 821 -18.86 -18.29 -26.19
C GLN A 821 -19.40 -18.30 -24.74
N LEU A 822 -18.51 -18.46 -23.76
CA LEU A 822 -18.87 -18.46 -22.34
C LEU A 822 -19.17 -17.04 -21.84
N ARG A 823 -18.35 -16.04 -22.19
CA ARG A 823 -18.63 -14.61 -21.93
C ARG A 823 -19.97 -14.18 -22.49
N GLN A 824 -20.24 -14.46 -23.77
CA GLN A 824 -21.53 -14.15 -24.41
C GLN A 824 -22.73 -14.78 -23.70
N THR A 825 -22.52 -15.91 -23.01
CA THR A 825 -23.55 -16.57 -22.19
C THR A 825 -23.74 -15.86 -20.84
N ILE A 826 -22.65 -15.36 -20.23
CA ILE A 826 -22.64 -14.57 -19.00
C ILE A 826 -23.30 -13.20 -19.23
N ASP A 827 -22.88 -12.45 -20.25
CA ASP A 827 -23.45 -11.15 -20.66
C ASP A 827 -24.98 -11.23 -20.87
N HIS A 828 -25.44 -12.33 -21.48
CA HIS A 828 -26.85 -12.59 -21.72
C HIS A 828 -27.63 -12.89 -20.41
N LEU A 829 -27.00 -13.57 -19.45
CA LEU A 829 -27.62 -13.87 -18.15
C LEU A 829 -27.66 -12.63 -17.25
N ASP A 830 -26.61 -11.80 -17.23
CA ASP A 830 -26.66 -10.48 -16.57
C ASP A 830 -27.75 -9.58 -17.18
N SER A 831 -27.88 -9.58 -18.51
CA SER A 831 -28.98 -8.91 -19.20
C SER A 831 -30.37 -9.46 -18.83
N CYS A 832 -30.48 -10.73 -18.41
CA CYS A 832 -31.71 -11.31 -17.88
C CYS A 832 -31.93 -10.93 -16.41
N LEU A 833 -30.89 -10.98 -15.57
CA LEU A 833 -30.91 -10.60 -14.17
C LEU A 833 -31.34 -9.15 -13.98
N HIS A 834 -30.77 -8.22 -14.76
CA HIS A 834 -31.17 -6.81 -14.71
C HIS A 834 -32.68 -6.64 -14.99
N ARG A 835 -33.22 -7.35 -16.00
CA ARG A 835 -34.65 -7.35 -16.36
C ARG A 835 -35.57 -8.12 -15.38
N LEU A 836 -35.01 -8.90 -14.46
CA LEU A 836 -35.76 -9.49 -13.34
C LEU A 836 -35.72 -8.56 -12.12
N ARG A 837 -34.55 -7.96 -11.81
CA ARG A 837 -34.40 -6.99 -10.72
C ARG A 837 -35.27 -5.75 -10.94
N THR A 838 -35.38 -5.22 -12.16
CA THR A 838 -36.32 -4.11 -12.45
C THR A 838 -37.77 -4.52 -12.22
N LYS A 839 -38.18 -5.74 -12.60
CA LYS A 839 -39.54 -6.24 -12.32
C LYS A 839 -39.84 -6.41 -10.83
N ILE A 840 -38.81 -6.63 -10.02
CA ILE A 840 -38.94 -6.61 -8.56
C ILE A 840 -39.13 -5.16 -8.08
N THR A 841 -38.33 -4.19 -8.55
CA THR A 841 -38.51 -2.78 -8.15
C THR A 841 -39.90 -2.26 -8.54
N ASP A 842 -40.35 -2.52 -9.77
CA ASP A 842 -41.67 -2.12 -10.27
C ASP A 842 -42.78 -2.71 -9.37
N ALA A 843 -42.74 -4.02 -9.13
CA ALA A 843 -43.73 -4.70 -8.29
C ALA A 843 -43.70 -4.28 -6.81
N THR A 844 -42.55 -3.88 -6.26
CA THR A 844 -42.48 -3.32 -4.90
C THR A 844 -42.98 -1.88 -4.81
N GLU A 845 -43.04 -1.13 -5.90
CA GLU A 845 -43.64 0.21 -5.91
C GLU A 845 -45.17 0.12 -6.03
N ASP A 846 -45.67 -0.79 -6.88
CA ASP A 846 -47.09 -1.18 -6.94
C ASP A 846 -47.60 -1.61 -5.53
N GLU A 847 -46.80 -2.38 -4.80
CA GLU A 847 -47.11 -2.82 -3.44
C GLU A 847 -47.22 -1.64 -2.45
N LYS A 848 -46.27 -0.69 -2.48
CA LYS A 848 -46.31 0.52 -1.64
C LYS A 848 -47.52 1.40 -1.94
N GLU A 849 -47.90 1.56 -3.22
CA GLU A 849 -49.10 2.34 -3.58
C GLU A 849 -50.35 1.67 -2.99
N LEU A 850 -50.44 0.34 -3.11
CA LEU A 850 -51.53 -0.46 -2.56
C LEU A 850 -51.61 -0.35 -1.03
N GLN A 851 -50.49 -0.53 -0.32
CA GLN A 851 -50.42 -0.36 1.14
C GLN A 851 -50.82 1.07 1.57
N SER A 852 -50.28 2.09 0.90
CA SER A 852 -50.64 3.51 1.16
C SER A 852 -52.12 3.79 0.90
N ARG A 853 -52.74 3.06 -0.03
CA ARG A 853 -54.18 3.16 -0.36
C ARG A 853 -55.05 2.39 0.64
N ILE A 854 -54.57 1.27 1.19
CA ILE A 854 -55.19 0.55 2.31
C ILE A 854 -55.16 1.41 3.58
N GLU A 855 -54.01 1.99 3.95
CA GLU A 855 -53.87 2.81 5.17
C GLU A 855 -54.84 4.00 5.17
N ARG A 856 -54.94 4.72 4.04
CA ARG A 856 -55.93 5.79 3.81
C ARG A 856 -57.39 5.33 4.00
N LEU A 857 -57.74 4.12 3.57
CA LEU A 857 -59.08 3.55 3.80
C LEU A 857 -59.32 3.19 5.27
N THR A 858 -58.31 2.66 5.97
CA THR A 858 -58.44 2.35 7.42
C THR A 858 -58.60 3.60 8.28
N GLU A 859 -58.00 4.74 7.90
CA GLU A 859 -58.20 6.00 8.63
C GLU A 859 -59.60 6.59 8.40
N ILE A 860 -60.19 6.38 7.21
CA ILE A 860 -61.59 6.73 6.94
C ILE A 860 -62.55 5.89 7.81
N GLU A 861 -62.29 4.59 8.00
CA GLU A 861 -63.06 3.77 8.96
C GLU A 861 -62.83 4.20 10.41
N ARG A 862 -61.58 4.52 10.79
CA ARG A 862 -61.21 4.95 12.15
C ARG A 862 -61.89 6.26 12.55
N THR A 863 -61.91 7.24 11.65
CA THR A 863 -62.62 8.51 11.84
C THR A 863 -64.14 8.35 11.82
N ALA A 864 -64.70 7.49 10.96
CA ALA A 864 -66.12 7.16 10.97
C ALA A 864 -66.56 6.49 12.29
N MET A 865 -65.76 5.59 12.86
CA MET A 865 -66.04 4.99 14.17
C MET A 865 -65.91 6.00 15.32
N ALA A 866 -64.99 6.97 15.24
CA ALA A 866 -64.86 8.03 16.26
C ALA A 866 -66.11 8.93 16.35
N ALA A 867 -66.80 9.16 15.23
CA ALA A 867 -68.05 9.93 15.19
C ALA A 867 -69.24 9.23 15.91
N SER A 868 -69.18 7.92 16.12
CA SER A 868 -70.25 7.12 16.74
C SER A 868 -70.24 7.15 18.29
N GLY A 869 -69.35 7.93 18.90
CA GLY A 869 -68.99 7.82 20.32
C GLY A 869 -69.71 8.73 21.32
N ARG A 870 -70.82 9.40 20.96
CA ARG A 870 -71.53 10.33 21.87
C ARG A 870 -73.06 10.21 21.81
N GLU A 871 -73.65 10.43 22.98
CA GLU A 871 -75.09 10.50 23.30
C GLU A 871 -75.90 9.19 23.23
N HIS A 872 -77.04 9.18 23.94
CA HIS A 872 -77.83 7.99 24.26
C HIS A 872 -79.31 8.37 24.49
N ASP A 873 -80.19 7.37 24.41
CA ASP A 873 -81.63 7.38 24.70
C ASP A 873 -82.64 8.08 23.74
N ARG A 874 -83.56 7.25 23.23
CA ARG A 874 -85.01 7.48 23.00
C ARG A 874 -85.49 8.47 21.91
N ALA A 875 -85.92 7.91 20.76
CA ALA A 875 -87.29 7.40 20.52
C ALA A 875 -87.89 7.75 19.13
N GLU A 876 -88.79 6.85 18.68
CA GLU A 876 -89.78 6.94 17.58
C GLU A 876 -89.28 7.03 16.10
N GLU A 877 -89.66 5.99 15.36
CA GLU A 877 -89.68 5.85 13.89
C GLU A 877 -90.78 6.75 13.25
N PRO A 878 -90.83 7.02 11.91
CA PRO A 878 -90.58 6.01 10.87
C PRO A 878 -89.98 6.45 9.50
N ALA A 879 -89.60 5.41 8.73
CA ALA A 879 -89.63 5.28 7.26
C ALA A 879 -88.86 6.26 6.35
N VAL A 880 -87.94 5.72 5.53
CA VAL A 880 -88.18 5.39 4.09
C VAL A 880 -87.02 4.57 3.51
N GLU A 881 -87.37 3.65 2.60
CA GLU A 881 -86.60 2.88 1.59
C GLU A 881 -85.08 2.57 1.72
N ARG A 882 -84.74 1.28 1.50
CA ARG A 882 -83.36 0.79 1.26
C ARG A 882 -83.03 0.75 -0.23
N PRO A 883 -81.87 1.26 -0.67
CA PRO A 883 -81.23 0.83 -1.91
C PRO A 883 -80.41 -0.46 -1.68
N GLN A 884 -80.48 -1.41 -2.62
CA GLN A 884 -79.49 -2.49 -2.71
C GLN A 884 -78.27 -2.03 -3.50
N ILE A 885 -77.07 -2.22 -2.98
CA ILE A 885 -75.82 -2.17 -3.77
C ILE A 885 -75.20 -3.57 -3.72
N LYS A 886 -74.74 -4.04 -4.89
CA LYS A 886 -74.30 -5.43 -5.11
C LYS A 886 -72.78 -5.54 -5.09
N ASN A 887 -72.26 -6.64 -4.55
CA ASN A 887 -70.84 -6.98 -4.59
C ASN A 887 -70.43 -7.38 -6.03
N SER A 888 -70.13 -6.41 -6.90
CA SER A 888 -69.78 -6.72 -8.30
C SER A 888 -68.89 -5.68 -9.02
N THR A 889 -67.98 -4.99 -8.32
CA THR A 889 -67.14 -3.94 -8.96
C THR A 889 -65.65 -3.94 -8.59
N LEU A 890 -65.18 -4.84 -7.72
CA LEU A 890 -63.74 -4.88 -7.35
C LEU A 890 -62.87 -5.49 -8.47
N GLY A 891 -63.41 -6.44 -9.25
CA GLY A 891 -62.66 -7.20 -10.26
C GLY A 891 -62.37 -6.50 -11.59
N THR A 892 -62.69 -5.20 -11.73
CA THR A 892 -62.66 -4.52 -13.04
C THR A 892 -61.84 -3.22 -13.07
N MET A 893 -61.51 -2.62 -11.92
CA MET A 893 -60.71 -1.38 -11.84
C MET A 893 -59.19 -1.60 -11.78
N VAL A 894 -58.72 -2.82 -12.07
CA VAL A 894 -57.28 -3.18 -12.16
C VAL A 894 -56.73 -2.93 -13.59
N ARG A 895 -57.50 -2.29 -14.49
CA ARG A 895 -57.06 -1.95 -15.86
C ARG A 895 -57.57 -0.58 -16.30
N GLY A 896 -56.69 0.41 -16.30
CA GLY A 896 -56.88 1.69 -17.03
C GLY A 896 -56.74 2.95 -16.17
N ALA A 897 -55.51 3.34 -15.84
CA ALA A 897 -55.17 4.68 -15.30
C ALA A 897 -53.69 5.04 -15.55
N LEU A 898 -53.21 4.87 -16.79
CA LEU A 898 -51.96 5.52 -17.23
C LEU A 898 -52.27 6.97 -17.66
N ASN A 899 -51.32 7.87 -17.39
CA ASN A 899 -51.12 9.21 -17.96
C ASN A 899 -52.03 10.38 -17.49
N THR A 900 -51.36 11.37 -16.84
CA THR A 900 -51.31 12.84 -17.11
C THR A 900 -52.63 13.63 -17.42
N ASP A 901 -52.90 14.83 -16.90
CA ASP A 901 -52.14 16.10 -16.99
C ASP A 901 -52.65 17.26 -16.06
N GLU A 902 -51.81 18.31 -15.91
CA GLU A 902 -52.01 19.77 -15.62
C GLU A 902 -52.85 20.43 -14.46
N GLU A 903 -52.18 21.40 -13.81
CA GLU A 903 -52.59 22.74 -13.30
C GLU A 903 -53.68 23.07 -12.22
N SER A 904 -53.19 23.44 -11.02
CA SER A 904 -53.28 24.82 -10.42
C SER A 904 -54.28 25.24 -9.28
N LEU A 905 -53.68 25.86 -8.24
CA LEU A 905 -54.06 27.08 -7.46
C LEU A 905 -55.12 27.13 -6.32
N THR A 906 -54.74 27.87 -5.26
CA THR A 906 -55.49 28.46 -4.10
C THR A 906 -56.09 27.51 -3.03
N GLY A 907 -56.08 27.82 -1.72
CA GLY A 907 -55.37 28.89 -0.96
C GLY A 907 -55.90 29.13 0.48
N GLU A 908 -55.03 29.53 1.43
CA GLU A 908 -55.33 30.16 2.76
C GLU A 908 -56.17 29.34 3.80
N SER A 909 -56.21 29.58 5.13
CA SER A 909 -55.39 30.25 6.19
C SER A 909 -56.03 29.89 7.58
N ASN A 910 -55.55 30.14 8.82
CA ASN A 910 -54.28 30.62 9.42
C ASN A 910 -54.23 30.31 10.96
N ASP A 911 -53.05 30.51 11.60
CA ASP A 911 -52.85 30.92 13.03
C ASP A 911 -53.25 29.98 14.22
N HIS A 912 -52.71 30.08 15.47
CA HIS A 912 -51.74 31.02 16.10
C HIS A 912 -50.94 30.36 17.28
N ALA A 913 -50.00 31.09 17.93
CA ALA A 913 -49.02 30.56 18.92
C ALA A 913 -49.06 31.21 20.34
N THR A 914 -48.27 30.69 21.32
CA THR A 914 -47.64 31.33 22.55
C THR A 914 -47.24 30.22 23.57
N VAL A 915 -46.12 30.10 24.32
CA VAL A 915 -44.81 30.80 24.58
C VAL A 915 -44.61 31.24 26.07
N VAL A 916 -43.34 31.25 26.56
CA VAL A 916 -42.79 31.61 27.92
C VAL A 916 -42.81 30.48 28.99
N GLY A 917 -41.80 30.25 29.86
CA GLY A 917 -40.40 30.74 29.89
C GLY A 917 -39.66 30.65 31.27
N THR A 918 -38.39 30.19 31.25
CA THR A 918 -37.17 30.60 32.01
C THR A 918 -37.13 30.84 33.55
N GLU A 919 -36.16 30.23 34.30
CA GLU A 919 -35.00 30.90 34.97
C GLU A 919 -34.10 29.99 35.89
N LEU A 920 -32.97 30.53 36.39
CA LEU A 920 -31.78 29.84 36.95
C LEU A 920 -31.26 30.45 38.28
N VAL A 921 -30.67 29.65 39.20
CA VAL A 921 -29.80 30.13 40.32
C VAL A 921 -28.66 29.12 40.63
N HIS A 922 -27.53 29.60 41.20
CA HIS A 922 -26.26 28.88 41.42
C HIS A 922 -25.68 29.09 42.85
N VAL A 923 -24.96 28.12 43.44
CA VAL A 923 -24.31 28.19 44.78
C VAL A 923 -22.96 27.41 44.83
N PRO A 924 -21.92 27.81 45.64
CA PRO A 924 -20.52 27.33 45.53
C PRO A 924 -20.03 26.28 46.59
N GLN A 925 -18.72 25.96 46.58
CA GLN A 925 -18.02 24.95 47.41
C GLN A 925 -17.19 25.50 48.60
N GLU A 926 -16.80 24.64 49.56
CA GLU A 926 -15.82 24.92 50.64
C GLU A 926 -14.99 23.63 51.08
N PRO A 927 -14.13 23.57 52.14
CA PRO A 927 -12.73 23.12 51.96
C PRO A 927 -12.24 21.90 52.79
N LEU A 928 -10.93 21.63 52.76
CA LEU A 928 -10.22 20.45 53.32
C LEU A 928 -9.47 20.67 54.64
N GLY A 929 -9.28 19.59 55.42
CA GLY A 929 -8.80 19.59 56.82
C GLY A 929 -7.29 19.36 57.09
N PRO A 930 -6.91 19.19 58.37
CA PRO A 930 -5.52 19.35 58.86
C PRO A 930 -4.65 18.08 58.84
N GLY A 931 -3.32 18.27 58.85
CA GLY A 931 -2.31 17.24 59.10
C GLY A 931 -1.34 16.96 57.95
N MET A 932 -1.74 17.26 56.71
CA MET A 932 -0.96 16.98 55.51
C MET A 932 -0.07 18.16 55.07
N VAL A 933 1.09 17.88 54.48
CA VAL A 933 1.98 18.89 53.88
C VAL A 933 1.73 19.01 52.38
N ARG A 934 1.39 20.23 51.94
CA ARG A 934 1.08 20.60 50.55
C ARG A 934 2.36 21.04 49.84
N VAL A 935 2.82 20.26 48.86
CA VAL A 935 4.01 20.56 48.04
C VAL A 935 3.61 21.01 46.64
N GLN A 936 4.05 22.20 46.24
CA GLN A 936 3.74 22.82 44.95
C GLN A 936 4.88 22.61 43.94
N PHE A 937 4.57 22.12 42.75
CA PHE A 937 5.47 22.12 41.60
C PHE A 937 5.15 23.34 40.74
N LYS A 938 6.03 24.36 40.76
CA LYS A 938 5.84 25.61 40.02
C LYS A 938 6.70 25.65 38.77
N LEU A 939 6.12 26.15 37.67
CA LEU A 939 6.83 26.42 36.42
C LEU A 939 6.77 27.92 36.14
N PHE A 940 7.85 28.47 35.59
CA PHE A 940 7.91 29.87 35.19
C PHE A 940 7.21 30.06 33.85
N GLU A 941 6.05 30.74 33.87
CA GLU A 941 5.23 31.02 32.68
C GLU A 941 4.81 32.50 32.72
N ASN A 942 4.87 33.19 31.57
CA ASN A 942 4.48 34.60 31.41
C ASN A 942 5.12 35.62 32.37
N GLY A 943 6.28 35.29 32.96
CA GLY A 943 7.03 36.17 33.87
C GLY A 943 6.82 35.87 35.36
N ASP A 944 5.98 34.89 35.71
CA ASP A 944 5.67 34.54 37.09
C ASP A 944 5.68 33.02 37.35
N TRP A 945 5.63 32.60 38.62
CA TRP A 945 5.73 31.18 39.02
C TRP A 945 4.35 30.52 39.23
N ALA A 946 3.76 30.02 38.14
CA ALA A 946 2.48 29.31 38.17
C ALA A 946 2.59 27.90 38.78
N VAL A 947 1.61 27.49 39.60
CA VAL A 947 1.51 26.11 40.11
C VAL A 947 1.01 25.20 39.00
N LYS A 948 1.75 24.11 38.71
CA LYS A 948 1.49 23.20 37.58
C LYS A 948 1.06 21.78 37.98
N ASP A 949 1.51 21.32 39.14
CA ASP A 949 0.94 20.21 39.89
C ASP A 949 1.04 20.60 41.38
N GLU A 950 0.06 20.23 42.21
CA GLU A 950 0.12 20.35 43.66
C GLU A 950 -0.14 18.97 44.29
N VAL A 951 0.66 18.58 45.28
CA VAL A 951 0.55 17.28 45.93
C VAL A 951 0.56 17.45 47.44
N THR A 952 -0.55 17.10 48.05
CA THR A 952 -0.74 17.04 49.50
C THR A 952 -0.37 15.64 49.99
N VAL A 953 0.62 15.53 50.88
CA VAL A 953 1.20 14.27 51.37
C VAL A 953 1.37 14.25 52.88
N ASP A 954 1.36 13.05 53.46
CA ASP A 954 1.87 12.81 54.80
C ASP A 954 3.42 12.95 54.78
N PRO A 955 4.04 13.70 55.71
CA PRO A 955 5.50 13.81 55.81
C PRO A 955 6.26 12.48 55.95
N THR A 956 5.60 11.43 56.43
CA THR A 956 6.17 10.09 56.59
C THR A 956 6.18 9.27 55.29
N GLU A 957 5.34 9.60 54.29
CA GLU A 957 5.32 8.91 52.99
C GLU A 957 5.43 9.87 51.77
N PRO A 958 6.58 10.55 51.56
CA PRO A 958 6.77 11.50 50.47
C PRO A 958 6.87 10.87 49.05
N SER A 959 6.52 9.59 48.91
CA SER A 959 6.70 8.80 47.70
C SER A 959 5.97 9.39 46.48
N ALA A 960 4.86 10.13 46.69
CA ALA A 960 4.12 10.79 45.63
C ALA A 960 4.91 11.98 45.03
N VAL A 961 5.54 12.80 45.88
CA VAL A 961 6.40 13.93 45.44
C VAL A 961 7.62 13.42 44.68
N MET A 962 8.27 12.36 45.18
CA MET A 962 9.40 11.71 44.49
C MET A 962 9.01 11.13 43.12
N ARG A 963 7.82 10.51 43.01
CA ARG A 963 7.27 10.00 41.74
C ARG A 963 6.99 11.14 40.75
N LEU A 964 6.47 12.27 41.22
CA LEU A 964 6.19 13.44 40.40
C LEU A 964 7.47 14.16 39.92
N ALA A 965 8.48 14.29 40.78
CA ALA A 965 9.81 14.74 40.42
C ALA A 965 10.43 13.89 39.28
N LYS A 966 10.34 12.55 39.37
CA LYS A 966 10.78 11.64 38.29
C LYS A 966 9.95 11.77 37.01
N LYS A 967 8.63 12.04 37.09
CA LYS A 967 7.76 12.35 35.94
C LYS A 967 8.23 13.62 35.21
N TYR A 968 8.72 14.63 35.93
CA TYR A 968 9.19 15.88 35.33
C TYR A 968 10.59 15.78 34.70
N MET A 969 11.56 15.13 35.34
CA MET A 969 12.88 14.91 34.72
C MET A 969 12.80 14.07 33.43
N ARG A 970 11.88 13.10 33.37
CA ARG A 970 11.58 12.34 32.12
C ARG A 970 10.96 13.17 31.00
N LYS A 971 10.55 14.41 31.28
CA LYS A 971 10.06 15.40 30.31
C LYS A 971 11.07 16.54 30.08
N GLU A 972 12.34 16.30 30.38
CA GLU A 972 13.44 17.27 30.24
C GLU A 972 13.34 18.51 31.16
N TYR A 973 12.58 18.42 32.27
CA TYR A 973 12.56 19.50 33.26
C TYR A 973 13.62 19.29 34.35
N GLY A 974 14.47 20.29 34.56
CA GLY A 974 15.32 20.39 35.74
C GLY A 974 14.48 20.76 36.96
N LEU A 975 14.86 20.20 38.12
CA LEU A 975 14.19 20.42 39.41
C LEU A 975 15.07 21.31 40.28
N PHE A 976 14.49 22.34 40.88
CA PHE A 976 15.22 23.31 41.69
C PHE A 976 14.46 23.66 42.98
N ASP A 977 15.18 24.03 44.03
CA ASP A 977 14.60 24.63 45.23
C ASP A 977 14.26 26.12 45.01
N SER A 978 13.66 26.74 46.03
CA SER A 978 13.35 28.18 46.01
C SER A 978 14.58 29.10 45.96
N ASN A 979 15.78 28.55 46.12
CA ASN A 979 17.08 29.22 46.04
C ASN A 979 17.86 28.92 44.74
N SER A 980 17.21 28.28 43.75
CA SER A 980 17.79 27.82 42.48
C SER A 980 18.94 26.79 42.62
N LYS A 981 18.98 26.00 43.70
CA LYS A 981 19.86 24.82 43.76
C LYS A 981 19.17 23.60 43.15
N ALA A 982 19.91 22.84 42.35
CA ALA A 982 19.39 21.62 41.72
C ALA A 982 18.99 20.56 42.77
N LEU A 983 17.84 19.91 42.52
CA LEU A 983 17.27 18.85 43.35
C LEU A 983 17.30 17.52 42.61
N VAL A 984 17.70 16.45 43.30
CA VAL A 984 17.52 15.07 42.82
C VAL A 984 16.20 14.51 43.36
N PRO A 985 15.43 13.71 42.60
CA PRO A 985 14.13 13.21 43.03
C PRO A 985 14.15 12.43 44.35
N GLU A 986 15.27 11.79 44.67
CA GLU A 986 15.53 11.03 45.89
C GLU A 986 15.53 11.89 47.16
N THR A 987 15.89 13.18 47.06
CA THR A 987 15.99 14.10 48.22
C THR A 987 15.15 15.37 48.08
N CYS A 988 14.46 15.55 46.95
CA CYS A 988 13.71 16.78 46.64
C CYS A 988 12.69 17.17 47.72
N PHE A 989 11.92 16.20 48.25
CA PHE A 989 10.95 16.45 49.32
C PHE A 989 11.62 16.96 50.59
N GLN A 990 12.63 16.25 51.10
CA GLN A 990 13.34 16.62 52.32
C GLN A 990 14.03 17.99 52.20
N ARG A 991 14.52 18.35 51.00
CA ARG A 991 15.06 19.68 50.72
C ARG A 991 13.99 20.77 50.84
N VAL A 992 12.85 20.65 50.14
CA VAL A 992 11.83 21.71 50.13
C VAL A 992 10.94 21.76 51.38
N THR A 993 10.94 20.71 52.21
CA THR A 993 10.33 20.78 53.55
C THR A 993 11.29 21.35 54.60
N SER A 994 12.60 21.06 54.52
CA SER A 994 13.59 21.62 55.45
C SER A 994 13.98 23.08 55.14
N ASP A 995 13.81 23.56 53.90
CA ASP A 995 13.85 24.99 53.58
C ASP A 995 12.53 25.73 53.88
N GLY A 996 11.48 24.99 54.27
CA GLY A 996 10.16 25.52 54.63
C GLY A 996 9.32 26.05 53.46
N THR A 997 9.83 26.04 52.22
CA THR A 997 9.14 26.66 51.09
C THR A 997 8.12 25.76 50.41
N ASN A 998 8.20 24.44 50.65
CA ASN A 998 7.36 23.39 50.07
C ASN A 998 7.16 23.51 48.54
N THR A 999 8.13 24.12 47.84
CA THR A 999 8.01 24.51 46.44
C THR A 999 9.17 23.95 45.63
N ILE A 1000 8.86 23.10 44.65
CA ILE A 1000 9.82 22.61 43.65
C ILE A 1000 9.63 23.43 42.38
N ARG A 1001 10.67 24.15 41.96
CA ARG A 1001 10.71 24.89 40.70
C ARG A 1001 11.10 23.96 39.55
N LEU A 1002 10.36 24.08 38.45
CA LEU A 1002 10.55 23.36 37.20
C LEU A 1002 11.16 24.29 36.15
N ILE A 1003 12.20 23.85 35.44
CA ILE A 1003 12.80 24.58 34.31
C ILE A 1003 12.92 23.64 33.10
N PRO A 1004 12.29 23.92 31.96
CA PRO A 1004 12.25 23.02 30.80
C PRO A 1004 13.58 22.99 30.02
N LYS A 1005 13.81 21.89 29.30
CA LYS A 1005 14.99 21.60 28.48
C LYS A 1005 16.34 21.61 29.24
N TRP A 1006 16.33 21.15 30.48
CA TRP A 1006 17.56 21.03 31.27
C TRP A 1006 18.32 19.74 30.92
N THR A 1007 19.37 19.87 30.10
CA THR A 1007 20.37 18.80 29.86
C THR A 1007 21.55 18.96 30.82
N GLY A 1008 22.11 17.85 31.31
CA GLY A 1008 23.17 17.84 32.32
C GLY A 1008 24.55 18.37 31.89
N ASP A 1009 24.72 18.76 30.63
CA ASP A 1009 25.93 19.42 30.14
C ASP A 1009 25.95 20.89 30.58
N GLY A 1010 27.05 21.32 31.22
CA GLY A 1010 27.18 22.61 31.92
C GLY A 1010 27.13 23.90 31.08
N LYS A 1011 26.54 23.90 29.88
CA LYS A 1011 26.38 25.07 29.00
C LYS A 1011 25.21 25.98 29.41
N ALA A 1012 24.14 25.45 30.02
CA ALA A 1012 23.00 26.27 30.46
C ALA A 1012 23.38 27.31 31.55
N ALA A 1013 24.48 27.09 32.26
CA ALA A 1013 24.96 27.98 33.32
C ALA A 1013 25.37 29.39 32.84
N THR A 1014 25.58 29.61 31.54
CA THR A 1014 25.88 30.96 31.02
C THR A 1014 24.64 31.83 30.84
N GLU A 1015 23.47 31.26 30.55
CA GLU A 1015 22.25 32.07 30.32
C GLU A 1015 21.72 32.70 31.61
N GLU A 1016 21.75 32.00 32.76
CA GLU A 1016 21.41 32.63 34.06
C GLU A 1016 22.38 33.77 34.42
N VAL A 1017 23.65 33.69 34.01
CA VAL A 1017 24.64 34.75 34.25
C VAL A 1017 24.39 35.96 33.35
N GLU A 1018 23.94 35.77 32.11
CA GLU A 1018 23.53 36.88 31.24
C GLU A 1018 22.19 37.50 31.65
N ILE A 1019 21.21 36.70 32.08
CA ILE A 1019 19.93 37.19 32.61
C ILE A 1019 20.18 38.01 33.89
N ARG A 1020 21.06 37.55 34.79
CA ARG A 1020 21.50 38.33 35.97
C ARG A 1020 22.33 39.57 35.64
N LYS A 1021 22.91 39.69 34.44
CA LYS A 1021 23.52 40.94 33.96
C LYS A 1021 22.49 41.90 33.36
N ARG A 1022 21.50 41.40 32.61
CA ARG A 1022 20.38 42.21 32.08
C ARG A 1022 19.55 42.81 33.21
N ASN A 1023 19.14 42.00 34.20
CA ASN A 1023 18.33 42.44 35.34
C ASN A 1023 19.13 43.21 36.41
N LYS A 1024 20.25 43.82 36.04
CA LYS A 1024 21.04 44.73 36.88
C LYS A 1024 21.36 46.09 36.23
N ASN A 1025 20.87 46.29 35.00
CA ASN A 1025 21.04 47.51 34.19
C ASN A 1025 19.68 48.12 33.76
N ASN A 1026 18.58 47.69 34.37
CA ASN A 1026 17.24 48.27 34.35
C ASN A 1026 16.78 48.48 35.80
#